data_AF-A0AAD5LGF1-F1
#
_entry.id   AF-A0AAD5LGF1-F1
#
_cell.length_a   1.000
_cell.length_b   1.000
_cell.length_c   1.000
_cell.angle_alpha   90.00
_cell.angle_beta   90.00
_cell.angle_gamma   90.00
#
_symmetry.space_group_name_H-M   'P 1'
#
loop_
_entity.id
_entity.type
_entity.pdbx_description
1 polymer ?
#
loop_
_entity_poly.entity_id
_entity_poly.type
_entity_poly.pdbx_seq_one_letter_code
_entity_poly.pdbx_strand_id
1 'polypeptide(L)'
;MVEEDFEQILREWNSIAENTPEETFATLISRTKNILSCFQDAKVLRQFLERLYNSIAFPGLASLLKITRNNQIRGDILYIIQAIFEILLAAKKETNALTVCQRQTVEANQLVLDVLKLLESKSGNRKLTLKQHKCAASILSSISRHKEGRQLIIEAKVVERLHAFLLTIQNEKNRDTIIYKIGQTILRCVPLHDLLVTGCTYSAISYSPFGSSALSGDAASSDSSEESEEEEETGKGLLPDLRTCSFTNGAKKKSKKCHAPTNPYRSAEELEQYRQHFDLVEEQDSEDEFTNASQSIGSGWTRQQVYEYFARRTKSVHGFRLIPCPDWINAFGSLVEEPLLIKDRTVCRSKLFKSLNLVLNPNSYRPVVVYDLDSQLLEAEQTRSIRMEDLETISKHHIGKPDAPLEFESRFESGNLRRAMRVGKQEYDLILNPDANSCGRQQWFYFRISGEGVCPSNTYTFNIINLEKQRTLFNQGMQPVIFSVKRYLASGYPLWERSGTSICYYRNGFRHTVADQSYWSLSFTLRFPYDNDVVYIAYHYPYTYSQLMTDVLTWQRSIFPHKDDRLRVATLCRSPCGNPVPLLLIDYKGDAKSSCVFMSRVHPGESNSSWVMRGLIITALQNVVDSEQAHPLVILPMLNVDGTVHGCSRTELSNEDLNRRWLTPDLHRHPTIYHAKGLLEFMCRILDAKPVLLCDMHGHSRRFNAFVYGCKASQSWCPDDWSQMNGQGDHSAMEQKNDERDNDVAISLPDFVRLLQAELPLFDVDQCSFEVEKNRETTARIVGWRHLGINNTYTLECSLAGSNQHPPQGPKHFNTTSYLQVGQALMKVTSTMD
;
A
#
# COMPACT_ATOMS: atom_id res chain seq x y z
N MET A 1 0.31 34.36 -26.35
CA MET A 1 0.99 34.01 -27.61
C MET A 1 -0.07 33.90 -28.69
N VAL A 2 0.13 34.55 -29.84
CA VAL A 2 -0.87 34.63 -30.91
C VAL A 2 -0.66 33.45 -31.87
N GLU A 3 -1.72 32.91 -32.45
CA GLU A 3 -1.72 31.79 -33.42
C GLU A 3 -0.73 31.98 -34.59
N GLU A 4 -0.43 33.24 -34.93
CA GLU A 4 0.59 33.62 -35.92
C GLU A 4 2.02 33.16 -35.57
N ASP A 5 2.42 33.21 -34.30
CA ASP A 5 3.75 32.74 -33.86
C ASP A 5 3.90 31.22 -34.08
N PHE A 6 2.80 30.47 -33.96
CA PHE A 6 2.78 29.02 -34.19
C PHE A 6 2.95 28.69 -35.67
N GLU A 7 2.17 29.34 -36.52
CA GLU A 7 2.26 29.17 -37.97
C GLU A 7 3.64 29.55 -38.51
N GLN A 8 4.24 30.59 -37.93
CA GLN A 8 5.58 31.01 -38.32
C GLN A 8 6.63 29.96 -37.93
N ILE A 9 6.59 29.43 -36.70
CA ILE A 9 7.54 28.39 -36.27
C ILE A 9 7.37 27.10 -37.09
N LEU A 10 6.14 26.70 -37.41
CA LEU A 10 5.89 25.54 -38.27
C LEU A 10 6.46 25.73 -39.68
N ARG A 11 6.30 26.93 -40.26
CA ARG A 11 6.91 27.27 -41.56
C ARG A 11 8.44 27.25 -41.50
N GLU A 12 9.02 27.77 -40.42
CA GLU A 12 10.46 27.76 -40.20
C GLU A 12 11.01 26.34 -40.00
N TRP A 13 10.26 25.44 -39.34
CA TRP A 13 10.63 24.02 -39.23
C TRP A 13 10.54 23.28 -40.58
N ASN A 14 9.53 23.59 -41.40
CA ASN A 14 9.39 23.01 -42.74
C ASN A 14 10.46 23.49 -43.73
N SER A 15 11.12 24.63 -43.47
CA SER A 15 12.16 25.17 -44.35
C SER A 15 13.58 24.71 -43.99
N ILE A 16 13.72 23.87 -42.95
CA ILE A 16 15.01 23.34 -42.53
C ILE A 16 15.54 22.31 -43.53
N ALA A 17 16.81 22.49 -43.93
CA ALA A 17 17.55 21.59 -44.81
C ALA A 17 18.95 21.31 -44.23
N GLU A 18 19.67 20.33 -44.77
CA GLU A 18 21.02 19.95 -44.27
C GLU A 18 22.02 21.13 -44.22
N ASN A 19 21.80 22.18 -45.02
CA ASN A 19 22.66 23.36 -45.11
C ASN A 19 22.16 24.58 -44.30
N THR A 20 21.12 24.44 -43.47
CA THR A 20 20.60 25.55 -42.67
C THR A 20 21.67 26.06 -41.68
N PRO A 21 21.92 27.39 -41.60
CA PRO A 21 22.89 27.94 -40.67
C PRO A 21 22.57 27.57 -39.21
N GLU A 22 23.61 27.18 -38.47
CA GLU A 22 23.49 26.69 -37.09
C GLU A 22 22.84 27.71 -36.15
N GLU A 23 23.06 29.00 -36.36
CA GLU A 23 22.49 30.10 -35.58
C GLU A 23 20.99 30.31 -35.83
N THR A 24 20.56 30.18 -37.10
CA THR A 24 19.14 30.19 -37.49
C THR A 24 18.41 29.02 -36.85
N PHE A 25 19.05 27.85 -36.85
CA PHE A 25 18.50 26.64 -36.24
C PHE A 25 18.44 26.73 -34.71
N ALA A 26 19.48 27.27 -34.06
CA ALA A 26 19.50 27.51 -32.61
C ALA A 26 18.37 28.45 -32.16
N THR A 27 18.13 29.50 -32.94
CA THR A 27 17.08 30.49 -32.67
C THR A 27 15.70 29.87 -32.77
N LEU A 28 15.44 29.08 -33.81
CA LEU A 28 14.18 28.35 -33.98
C LEU A 28 13.92 27.38 -32.82
N ILE A 29 14.96 26.66 -32.36
CA ILE A 29 14.87 25.73 -31.23
C ILE A 29 14.56 26.47 -29.93
N SER A 30 15.25 27.57 -29.64
CA SER A 30 15.02 28.39 -28.44
C SER A 30 13.58 28.92 -28.40
N ARG A 31 13.11 29.45 -29.54
CA ARG A 31 11.72 29.90 -29.71
C ARG A 31 10.75 28.76 -29.46
N THR A 32 10.98 27.59 -30.07
CA THR A 32 10.14 26.40 -29.87
C THR A 32 10.07 25.99 -28.39
N LYS A 33 11.18 26.03 -27.64
CA LYS A 33 11.19 25.70 -26.19
C LYS A 33 10.39 26.71 -25.36
N ASN A 34 10.56 28.00 -25.63
CA ASN A 34 9.81 29.05 -24.93
C ASN A 34 8.31 28.91 -25.16
N ILE A 35 7.89 28.50 -26.37
CA ILE A 35 6.50 28.19 -26.67
C ILE A 35 6.01 27.03 -25.79
N LEU A 36 6.76 25.92 -25.76
CA LEU A 36 6.38 24.73 -25.00
C LEU A 36 6.25 24.99 -23.50
N SER A 37 7.04 25.92 -22.93
CA SER A 37 6.95 26.29 -21.51
C SER A 37 5.81 27.25 -21.15
N CYS A 38 5.16 27.88 -22.14
CA CYS A 38 4.21 28.97 -21.92
C CYS A 38 2.74 28.57 -22.18
N PHE A 39 2.48 27.31 -22.51
CA PHE A 39 1.13 26.85 -22.83
C PHE A 39 0.29 26.55 -21.58
N GLN A 40 -0.90 27.14 -21.53
CA GLN A 40 -1.92 26.88 -20.50
C GLN A 40 -3.10 26.03 -21.03
N ASP A 41 -3.31 25.99 -22.36
CA ASP A 41 -4.37 25.20 -23.01
C ASP A 41 -3.81 23.94 -23.68
N ALA A 42 -4.20 22.77 -23.17
CA ALA A 42 -3.73 21.47 -23.62
C ALA A 42 -4.19 21.10 -25.04
N LYS A 43 -5.34 21.60 -25.51
CA LYS A 43 -5.90 21.27 -26.83
C LYS A 43 -5.16 21.99 -27.95
N VAL A 44 -4.86 23.27 -27.75
CA VAL A 44 -4.08 24.09 -28.70
C VAL A 44 -2.64 23.61 -28.74
N LEU A 45 -2.05 23.33 -27.57
CA LEU A 45 -0.72 22.75 -27.46
C LEU A 45 -0.62 21.44 -28.25
N ARG A 46 -1.61 20.54 -28.14
CA ARG A 46 -1.65 19.29 -28.90
C ARG A 46 -1.65 19.52 -30.42
N GLN A 47 -2.52 20.40 -30.93
CA GLN A 47 -2.60 20.67 -32.38
C GLN A 47 -1.29 21.24 -32.94
N PHE A 48 -0.65 22.14 -32.19
CA PHE A 48 0.66 22.66 -32.53
C PHE A 48 1.72 21.55 -32.58
N LEU A 49 1.75 20.68 -31.56
CA LEU A 49 2.70 19.58 -31.46
C LEU A 49 2.54 18.52 -32.56
N GLU A 50 1.30 18.21 -32.97
CA GLU A 50 1.03 17.28 -34.09
C GLU A 50 1.63 17.82 -35.40
N ARG A 51 1.47 19.12 -35.64
CA ARG A 51 1.99 19.78 -36.84
C ARG A 51 3.50 19.95 -36.78
N LEU A 52 4.02 20.30 -35.60
CA LEU A 52 5.46 20.43 -35.34
C LEU A 52 6.17 19.09 -35.53
N TYR A 53 5.56 18.00 -35.05
CA TYR A 53 6.06 16.64 -35.27
C TYR A 53 6.17 16.33 -36.77
N ASN A 54 5.13 16.61 -37.56
CA ASN A 54 5.17 16.38 -39.01
C ASN A 54 6.26 17.20 -39.69
N SER A 55 6.44 18.47 -39.28
CA SER A 55 7.52 19.33 -39.77
C SER A 55 8.92 18.85 -39.38
N ILE A 56 9.06 18.18 -38.24
CA ILE A 56 10.32 17.60 -37.73
C ILE A 56 10.58 16.21 -38.32
N ALA A 57 9.55 15.43 -38.60
CA ALA A 57 9.65 14.07 -39.12
C ALA A 57 9.98 14.05 -40.62
N PHE A 58 9.52 15.06 -41.39
CA PHE A 58 9.69 15.13 -42.85
C PHE A 58 11.16 15.13 -43.34
N PRO A 59 12.13 15.79 -42.66
CA PRO A 59 13.56 15.70 -43.02
C PRO A 59 14.23 14.40 -42.54
N GLY A 60 13.62 13.66 -41.60
CA GLY A 60 14.23 12.59 -40.81
C GLY A 60 15.03 13.12 -39.61
N LEU A 61 14.81 12.54 -38.42
CA LEU A 61 15.46 12.93 -37.16
C LEU A 61 17.00 12.90 -37.26
N ALA A 62 17.52 11.94 -38.03
CA ALA A 62 18.94 11.79 -38.31
C ALA A 62 19.52 12.96 -39.12
N SER A 63 18.73 13.59 -40.00
CA SER A 63 19.13 14.76 -40.80
C SER A 63 19.16 16.02 -39.94
N LEU A 64 18.19 16.20 -39.04
CA LEU A 64 18.16 17.30 -38.05
C LEU A 64 19.36 17.27 -37.10
N LEU A 65 19.80 16.09 -36.68
CA LEU A 65 20.99 15.94 -35.85
C LEU A 65 22.31 16.12 -36.63
N LYS A 66 22.29 16.03 -37.97
CA LYS A 66 23.46 16.30 -38.85
C LYS A 66 23.70 17.79 -39.09
N ILE A 67 22.64 18.61 -39.10
CA ILE A 67 22.68 20.07 -39.40
C ILE A 67 23.60 20.85 -38.45
N THR A 68 23.73 20.40 -37.21
CA THR A 68 24.49 21.12 -36.17
C THR A 68 25.58 20.24 -35.58
N ARG A 69 26.76 20.80 -35.33
CA ARG A 69 27.83 20.17 -34.52
C ARG A 69 27.81 20.67 -33.07
N ASN A 70 27.02 21.70 -32.78
CA ASN A 70 26.82 22.28 -31.47
C ASN A 70 25.99 21.35 -30.56
N ASN A 71 26.62 21.01 -29.44
CA ASN A 71 26.13 20.01 -28.50
C ASN A 71 24.93 20.49 -27.66
N GLN A 72 24.76 21.80 -27.50
CA GLN A 72 23.63 22.37 -26.78
C GLN A 72 22.37 22.29 -27.65
N ILE A 73 22.48 22.68 -28.92
CA ILE A 73 21.40 22.64 -29.91
C ILE A 73 20.88 21.20 -30.09
N ARG A 74 21.78 20.22 -30.21
CA ARG A 74 21.38 18.79 -30.24
C ARG A 74 20.62 18.34 -28.99
N GLY A 75 21.04 18.79 -27.81
CA GLY A 75 20.33 18.49 -26.56
C GLY A 75 18.94 19.11 -26.51
N ASP A 76 18.78 20.29 -27.09
CA ASP A 76 17.52 21.03 -27.12
C ASP A 76 16.52 20.46 -28.15
N ILE A 77 16.99 19.97 -29.30
CA ILE A 77 16.17 19.19 -30.26
C ILE A 77 15.59 17.96 -29.58
N LEU A 78 16.43 17.23 -28.83
CA LEU A 78 16.04 16.03 -28.12
C LEU A 78 15.03 16.31 -27.00
N TYR A 79 15.17 17.44 -26.31
CA TYR A 79 14.17 17.93 -25.36
C TYR A 79 12.83 18.23 -26.05
N ILE A 80 12.85 18.91 -27.20
CA ILE A 80 11.64 19.20 -27.98
C ILE A 80 10.95 17.92 -28.43
N ILE A 81 11.68 16.92 -28.94
CA ILE A 81 11.13 15.62 -29.34
C ILE A 81 10.54 14.88 -28.13
N GLN A 82 11.24 14.87 -26.99
CA GLN A 82 10.73 14.27 -25.77
C GLN A 82 9.42 14.95 -25.32
N ALA A 83 9.37 16.28 -25.32
CA ALA A 83 8.19 17.05 -24.97
C ALA A 83 7.03 16.81 -25.96
N ILE A 84 7.31 16.79 -27.27
CA ILE A 84 6.33 16.42 -28.30
C ILE A 84 5.71 15.07 -27.98
N PHE A 85 6.52 14.05 -27.70
CA PHE A 85 6.01 12.72 -27.37
C PHE A 85 5.26 12.65 -26.05
N GLU A 86 5.81 13.21 -24.97
CA GLU A 86 5.17 13.21 -23.66
C GLU A 86 3.80 13.89 -23.73
N ILE A 87 3.68 14.99 -24.45
CA ILE A 87 2.43 15.74 -24.54
C ILE A 87 1.45 15.12 -25.55
N LEU A 88 1.91 14.64 -26.71
CA LEU A 88 1.05 13.91 -27.67
C LEU A 88 0.51 12.60 -27.09
N LEU A 89 1.27 11.94 -26.21
CA LEU A 89 0.87 10.70 -25.54
C LEU A 89 0.07 10.94 -24.25
N ALA A 90 0.32 12.03 -23.53
CA ALA A 90 -0.43 12.42 -22.32
C ALA A 90 -1.84 12.94 -22.63
N ALA A 91 -2.09 13.43 -23.84
CA ALA A 91 -3.41 13.85 -24.31
C ALA A 91 -4.37 12.66 -24.57
N LYS A 92 -4.60 11.83 -23.54
CA LYS A 92 -5.64 10.79 -23.51
C LYS A 92 -7.02 11.44 -23.35
N LYS A 93 -7.52 12.00 -24.44
CA LYS A 93 -8.93 11.87 -24.84
C LYS A 93 -9.07 12.09 -26.34
N GLU A 94 -9.73 11.11 -26.94
CA GLU A 94 -10.18 11.03 -28.32
C GLU A 94 -9.07 10.82 -29.40
N THR A 95 -8.88 9.52 -29.67
CA THR A 95 -8.91 8.86 -30.99
C THR A 95 -7.91 9.19 -32.10
N ASN A 96 -6.94 10.10 -31.95
CA ASN A 96 -6.08 10.46 -33.10
C ASN A 96 -4.58 10.10 -33.07
N ALA A 97 -3.97 9.73 -31.93
CA ALA A 97 -2.59 9.22 -31.94
C ALA A 97 -2.46 7.85 -32.64
N LEU A 98 -3.52 7.04 -32.57
CA LEU A 98 -3.68 5.79 -33.32
C LEU A 98 -3.73 6.03 -34.83
N THR A 99 -4.35 7.10 -35.29
CA THR A 99 -4.49 7.42 -36.72
C THR A 99 -3.15 7.77 -37.37
N VAL A 100 -2.20 8.36 -36.62
CA VAL A 100 -0.83 8.67 -37.08
C VAL A 100 0.04 7.40 -37.11
N CYS A 101 -0.02 6.56 -36.06
CA CYS A 101 0.73 5.29 -36.03
C CYS A 101 0.19 4.24 -37.01
N GLN A 102 -1.13 4.25 -37.31
CA GLN A 102 -1.76 3.28 -38.22
C GLN A 102 -1.67 3.68 -39.70
N ARG A 103 -1.48 4.97 -40.04
CA ARG A 103 -1.40 5.43 -41.44
C ARG A 103 0.02 5.52 -42.01
N GLN A 104 1.07 5.41 -41.19
CA GLN A 104 2.48 5.47 -41.63
C GLN A 104 3.38 4.50 -40.83
N THR A 105 3.08 3.19 -40.87
CA THR A 105 3.84 2.14 -40.16
C THR A 105 5.34 2.13 -40.49
N VAL A 106 5.72 2.53 -41.70
CA VAL A 106 7.13 2.62 -42.13
C VAL A 106 7.88 3.76 -41.44
N GLU A 107 7.26 4.94 -41.31
CA GLU A 107 7.89 6.13 -40.72
C GLU A 107 8.00 6.03 -39.20
N ALA A 108 6.99 5.44 -38.54
CA ALA A 108 7.02 5.18 -37.11
C ALA A 108 8.10 4.15 -36.72
N ASN A 109 8.28 3.08 -37.51
CA ASN A 109 9.37 2.13 -37.32
C ASN A 109 10.74 2.78 -37.55
N GLN A 110 10.85 3.65 -38.56
CA GLN A 110 12.09 4.38 -38.83
C GLN A 110 12.48 5.30 -37.66
N LEU A 111 11.50 5.92 -37.00
CA LEU A 111 11.75 6.75 -35.82
C LEU A 111 12.30 5.93 -34.64
N VAL A 112 11.71 4.78 -34.31
CA VAL A 112 12.22 3.93 -33.22
C VAL A 112 13.66 3.50 -33.51
N LEU A 113 13.96 3.18 -34.78
CA LEU A 113 15.32 2.86 -35.23
C LEU A 113 16.26 4.07 -35.13
N ASP A 114 15.80 5.29 -35.39
CA ASP A 114 16.61 6.50 -35.27
C ASP A 114 16.90 6.86 -33.80
N VAL A 115 15.93 6.68 -32.89
CA VAL A 115 16.14 6.81 -31.44
C VAL A 115 17.13 5.73 -30.95
N LEU A 116 17.06 4.52 -31.48
CA LEU A 116 18.03 3.46 -31.19
C LEU A 116 19.44 3.81 -31.70
N LYS A 117 19.56 4.34 -32.93
CA LYS A 117 20.86 4.83 -33.45
C LYS A 117 21.45 5.92 -32.56
N LEU A 118 20.61 6.82 -32.04
CA LEU A 118 21.05 7.84 -31.10
C LEU A 118 21.58 7.22 -29.80
N LEU A 119 20.91 6.19 -29.29
CA LEU A 119 21.33 5.44 -28.10
C LEU A 119 22.67 4.71 -28.31
N GLU A 120 22.92 4.20 -29.51
CA GLU A 120 24.16 3.50 -29.86
C GLU A 120 25.30 4.45 -30.27
N SER A 121 24.96 5.69 -30.63
CA SER A 121 25.95 6.68 -31.07
C SER A 121 26.85 7.14 -29.92
N LYS A 122 28.14 7.31 -30.21
CA LYS A 122 29.11 7.92 -29.28
C LYS A 122 29.52 9.29 -29.82
N SER A 123 29.25 10.34 -29.06
CA SER A 123 29.87 11.64 -29.34
C SER A 123 31.30 11.68 -28.81
N GLY A 124 32.14 12.54 -29.38
CA GLY A 124 33.49 12.82 -28.86
C GLY A 124 33.50 13.43 -27.44
N ASN A 125 32.34 13.80 -26.89
CA ASN A 125 32.20 14.37 -25.54
C ASN A 125 31.38 13.44 -24.62
N ARG A 126 32.02 12.87 -23.59
CA ARG A 126 31.39 11.93 -22.66
C ARG A 126 30.13 12.48 -21.96
N LYS A 127 30.10 13.77 -21.60
CA LYS A 127 28.93 14.38 -20.94
C LYS A 127 27.74 14.47 -21.90
N LEU A 128 28.01 14.76 -23.18
CA LEU A 128 26.99 14.81 -24.21
C LEU A 128 26.44 13.42 -24.52
N THR A 129 27.32 12.43 -24.70
CA THR A 129 26.92 11.03 -24.92
C THR A 129 26.01 10.54 -23.79
N LEU A 130 26.28 10.94 -22.54
CA LEU A 130 25.40 10.63 -21.42
C LEU A 130 24.02 11.30 -21.53
N LYS A 131 23.96 12.58 -21.92
CA LYS A 131 22.69 13.30 -22.14
C LYS A 131 21.88 12.66 -23.29
N GLN A 132 22.53 12.33 -24.41
CA GLN A 132 21.91 11.66 -25.55
C GLN A 132 21.30 10.32 -25.15
N HIS A 133 22.08 9.46 -24.47
CA HIS A 133 21.57 8.16 -24.02
C HIS A 133 20.42 8.31 -23.01
N LYS A 134 20.49 9.30 -22.10
CA LYS A 134 19.39 9.58 -21.15
C LYS A 134 18.11 9.95 -21.89
N CYS A 135 18.18 10.82 -22.89
CA CYS A 135 17.02 11.22 -23.66
C CYS A 135 16.46 10.05 -24.49
N ALA A 136 17.31 9.34 -25.23
CA ALA A 136 16.87 8.18 -26.02
C ALA A 136 16.19 7.12 -25.14
N ALA A 137 16.76 6.83 -23.96
CA ALA A 137 16.15 5.91 -23.00
C ALA A 137 14.81 6.44 -22.43
N SER A 138 14.67 7.75 -22.20
CA SER A 138 13.38 8.37 -21.84
C SER A 138 12.33 8.16 -22.92
N ILE A 139 12.66 8.49 -24.17
CA ILE A 139 11.73 8.38 -25.31
C ILE A 139 11.26 6.93 -25.47
N LEU A 140 12.17 5.96 -25.52
CA LEU A 140 11.82 4.55 -25.62
C LEU A 140 10.99 4.05 -24.43
N SER A 141 11.30 4.50 -23.22
CA SER A 141 10.51 4.18 -22.03
C SER A 141 9.11 4.76 -22.10
N SER A 142 8.94 5.97 -22.63
CA SER A 142 7.62 6.60 -22.80
C SER A 142 6.82 5.88 -23.88
N ILE A 143 7.41 5.60 -25.05
CA ILE A 143 6.79 4.84 -26.14
C ILE A 143 6.27 3.48 -25.64
N SER A 144 7.11 2.73 -24.90
CA SER A 144 6.74 1.38 -24.41
C SER A 144 5.62 1.35 -23.36
N ARG A 145 5.20 2.48 -22.79
CA ARG A 145 4.03 2.54 -21.91
C ARG A 145 2.72 2.28 -22.66
N HIS A 146 2.69 2.54 -23.97
CA HIS A 146 1.51 2.38 -24.83
C HIS A 146 1.56 1.06 -25.60
N LYS A 147 0.40 0.42 -25.81
CA LYS A 147 0.31 -0.90 -26.47
C LYS A 147 0.85 -0.86 -27.90
N GLU A 148 0.51 0.18 -28.63
CA GLU A 148 0.94 0.43 -30.01
C GLU A 148 2.45 0.70 -30.07
N GLY A 149 2.96 1.48 -29.11
CA GLY A 149 4.39 1.76 -28.99
C GLY A 149 5.23 0.51 -28.69
N ARG A 150 4.71 -0.42 -27.87
CA ARG A 150 5.32 -1.74 -27.68
C ARG A 150 5.39 -2.52 -28.99
N GLN A 151 4.30 -2.54 -29.75
CA GLN A 151 4.22 -3.25 -31.03
C GLN A 151 5.26 -2.72 -32.03
N LEU A 152 5.43 -1.40 -32.14
CA LEU A 152 6.46 -0.79 -32.99
C LEU A 152 7.89 -1.22 -32.60
N ILE A 153 8.20 -1.23 -31.29
CA ILE A 153 9.52 -1.67 -30.78
C ILE A 153 9.77 -3.15 -31.12
N ILE A 154 8.74 -3.98 -31.02
CA ILE A 154 8.80 -5.42 -31.34
C ILE A 154 9.01 -5.63 -32.85
N GLU A 155 8.19 -5.01 -33.69
CA GLU A 155 8.24 -5.14 -35.16
C GLU A 155 9.56 -4.62 -35.73
N ALA A 156 10.09 -3.52 -35.18
CA ALA A 156 11.39 -2.96 -35.56
C ALA A 156 12.60 -3.79 -35.05
N LYS A 157 12.39 -4.92 -34.35
CA LYS A 157 13.43 -5.79 -33.78
C LYS A 157 14.43 -5.06 -32.88
N VAL A 158 13.93 -4.08 -32.12
CA VAL A 158 14.77 -3.18 -31.29
C VAL A 158 15.17 -3.84 -29.96
N VAL A 159 14.36 -4.77 -29.44
CA VAL A 159 14.56 -5.42 -28.13
C VAL A 159 15.95 -6.05 -27.98
N GLU A 160 16.40 -6.82 -28.97
CA GLU A 160 17.70 -7.51 -28.94
C GLU A 160 18.87 -6.51 -28.91
N ARG A 161 18.76 -5.41 -29.66
CA ARG A 161 19.76 -4.34 -29.69
C ARG A 161 19.80 -3.55 -28.39
N LEU A 162 18.64 -3.30 -27.77
CA LEU A 162 18.57 -2.71 -26.44
C LEU A 162 19.25 -3.60 -25.39
N HIS A 163 19.02 -4.91 -25.45
CA HIS A 163 19.68 -5.86 -24.55
C HIS A 163 21.20 -5.88 -24.76
N ALA A 164 21.67 -5.95 -26.02
CA ALA A 164 23.09 -5.87 -26.34
C ALA A 164 23.71 -4.57 -25.84
N PHE A 165 23.04 -3.43 -26.04
CA PHE A 165 23.48 -2.13 -25.53
C PHE A 165 23.60 -2.13 -23.99
N LEU A 166 22.62 -2.68 -23.26
CA LEU A 166 22.69 -2.79 -21.80
C LEU A 166 23.93 -3.55 -21.33
N LEU A 167 24.29 -4.66 -22.00
CA LEU A 167 25.48 -5.44 -21.69
C LEU A 167 26.77 -4.64 -21.89
N THR A 168 26.81 -3.70 -22.84
CA THR A 168 27.98 -2.83 -23.04
C THR A 168 28.19 -1.81 -21.92
N ILE A 169 27.11 -1.39 -21.25
CA ILE A 169 27.16 -0.33 -20.22
C ILE A 169 26.94 -0.85 -18.79
N GLN A 170 26.76 -2.15 -18.59
CA GLN A 170 26.36 -2.76 -17.31
C GLN A 170 27.26 -2.35 -16.12
N ASN A 171 28.56 -2.24 -16.36
CA ASN A 171 29.58 -1.91 -15.36
C ASN A 171 29.93 -0.40 -15.30
N GLU A 172 29.32 0.43 -16.14
CA GLU A 172 29.62 1.86 -16.16
C GLU A 172 28.97 2.58 -14.97
N LYS A 173 29.75 3.40 -14.25
CA LYS A 173 29.24 4.32 -13.23
C LYS A 173 28.35 5.39 -13.87
N ASN A 174 27.32 5.87 -13.15
CA ASN A 174 26.38 6.92 -13.58
C ASN A 174 25.43 6.56 -14.75
N ARG A 175 25.27 5.27 -15.05
CA ARG A 175 24.33 4.78 -16.08
C ARG A 175 23.02 4.21 -15.51
N ASP A 176 22.81 4.22 -14.19
CA ASP A 176 21.66 3.59 -13.50
C ASP A 176 20.31 3.93 -14.14
N THR A 177 20.04 5.22 -14.35
CA THR A 177 18.76 5.68 -14.91
C THR A 177 18.54 5.17 -16.34
N ILE A 178 19.61 5.12 -17.14
CA ILE A 178 19.54 4.62 -18.53
C ILE A 178 19.28 3.11 -18.51
N ILE A 179 20.06 2.38 -17.71
CA ILE A 179 19.93 0.93 -17.55
C ILE A 179 18.52 0.57 -17.10
N TYR A 180 18.00 1.27 -16.10
CA TYR A 180 16.65 1.08 -15.60
C TYR A 180 15.61 1.34 -16.68
N LYS A 181 15.62 2.51 -17.34
CA LYS A 181 14.63 2.87 -18.36
C LYS A 181 14.61 1.88 -19.52
N ILE A 182 15.77 1.47 -20.03
CA ILE A 182 15.86 0.50 -21.13
C ILE A 182 15.42 -0.89 -20.68
N GLY A 183 15.83 -1.34 -19.48
CA GLY A 183 15.37 -2.62 -18.94
C GLY A 183 13.85 -2.67 -18.78
N GLN A 184 13.23 -1.57 -18.32
CA GLN A 184 11.78 -1.45 -18.25
C GLN A 184 11.12 -1.46 -19.64
N THR A 185 11.73 -0.81 -20.63
CA THR A 185 11.28 -0.89 -22.03
C THR A 185 11.28 -2.34 -22.52
N ILE A 186 12.37 -3.08 -22.30
CA ILE A 186 12.48 -4.49 -22.68
C ILE A 186 11.38 -5.32 -21.98
N LEU A 187 11.25 -5.21 -20.65
CA LEU A 187 10.24 -5.96 -19.88
C LEU A 187 8.80 -5.70 -20.36
N ARG A 188 8.51 -4.50 -20.87
CA ARG A 188 7.20 -4.20 -21.46
C ARG A 188 7.02 -4.82 -22.85
N CYS A 189 8.08 -5.03 -23.60
CA CYS A 189 8.03 -5.46 -25.01
C CYS A 189 8.25 -6.98 -25.22
N VAL A 190 8.39 -7.76 -24.16
CA VAL A 190 8.60 -9.21 -24.25
C VAL A 190 7.50 -9.97 -23.51
N PRO A 191 7.17 -11.21 -23.91
CA PRO A 191 6.30 -12.08 -23.15
C PRO A 191 6.82 -12.27 -21.72
N LEU A 192 5.92 -12.10 -20.76
CA LEU A 192 6.20 -12.31 -19.34
C LEU A 192 5.88 -13.76 -18.94
N HIS A 193 6.53 -14.24 -17.89
CA HIS A 193 6.30 -15.57 -17.31
C HIS A 193 5.04 -15.60 -16.46
N ASP A 194 4.32 -16.72 -16.47
CA ASP A 194 3.26 -16.95 -15.50
C ASP A 194 3.85 -17.39 -14.15
N LEU A 195 3.14 -17.10 -13.07
CA LEU A 195 3.50 -17.62 -11.76
C LEU A 195 3.31 -19.14 -11.74
N LEU A 196 4.29 -19.87 -11.19
CA LEU A 196 4.24 -21.32 -11.06
C LEU A 196 3.38 -21.71 -9.86
N VAL A 197 2.06 -21.59 -9.99
CA VAL A 197 1.07 -21.99 -8.98
C VAL A 197 0.04 -22.91 -9.64
N THR A 198 -0.37 -23.98 -8.96
CA THR A 198 -1.29 -24.99 -9.50
C THR A 198 -2.74 -24.54 -9.42
N GLY A 199 -3.48 -24.60 -10.54
CA GLY A 199 -4.94 -24.71 -10.55
C GLY A 199 -5.77 -23.47 -10.19
N CYS A 200 -5.21 -22.42 -9.60
CA CYS A 200 -5.98 -21.19 -9.35
C CYS A 200 -5.11 -19.92 -9.27
N THR A 201 -5.50 -18.89 -10.01
CA THR A 201 -4.93 -17.53 -9.90
C THR A 201 -5.42 -16.80 -8.65
N TYR A 202 -6.44 -17.34 -7.97
CA TYR A 202 -6.98 -16.84 -6.71
C TYR A 202 -6.22 -17.38 -5.51
N SER A 203 -6.39 -16.71 -4.36
CA SER A 203 -5.90 -17.12 -3.05
C SER A 203 -6.14 -18.59 -2.78
N ALA A 204 -5.20 -19.24 -2.09
CA ALA A 204 -5.38 -20.58 -1.55
C ALA A 204 -6.49 -20.63 -0.47
N ILE A 205 -6.90 -19.46 0.04
CA ILE A 205 -7.94 -19.31 1.04
C ILE A 205 -9.22 -18.86 0.32
N SER A 206 -10.22 -19.74 0.29
CA SER A 206 -11.56 -19.43 -0.19
C SER A 206 -12.55 -19.44 0.96
N TYR A 207 -13.38 -18.40 1.03
CA TYR A 207 -14.43 -18.25 2.03
C TYR A 207 -15.77 -18.00 1.33
N SER A 208 -16.79 -18.78 1.65
CA SER A 208 -18.15 -18.52 1.17
C SER A 208 -19.01 -18.06 2.35
N PRO A 209 -19.62 -16.87 2.29
CA PRO A 209 -20.53 -16.43 3.34
C PRO A 209 -21.70 -17.42 3.50
N PHE A 210 -22.11 -17.69 4.75
CA PHE A 210 -23.33 -18.46 4.99
C PHE A 210 -24.54 -17.79 4.32
N GLY A 211 -25.26 -18.54 3.46
CA GLY A 211 -26.50 -18.10 2.82
C GLY A 211 -26.41 -17.64 1.36
N SER A 212 -25.21 -17.55 0.76
CA SER A 212 -25.11 -17.31 -0.70
C SER A 212 -25.21 -18.63 -1.46
N SER A 213 -26.39 -18.94 -1.99
CA SER A 213 -26.50 -19.92 -3.08
C SER A 213 -25.55 -19.52 -4.20
N ALA A 214 -24.75 -20.47 -4.70
CA ALA A 214 -23.79 -20.30 -5.78
C ALA A 214 -24.33 -19.43 -6.93
N LEU A 215 -23.92 -18.16 -6.95
CA LEU A 215 -23.91 -17.38 -8.18
C LEU A 215 -22.49 -17.47 -8.72
N SER A 216 -22.24 -18.54 -9.47
CA SER A 216 -21.23 -18.55 -10.52
C SER A 216 -21.56 -17.43 -11.48
N GLY A 217 -20.79 -16.35 -11.44
CA GLY A 217 -20.94 -15.22 -12.33
C GLY A 217 -19.88 -14.19 -12.05
N ASP A 218 -18.94 -14.07 -12.98
CA ASP A 218 -17.85 -13.11 -13.03
C ASP A 218 -18.25 -11.72 -12.48
N ALA A 219 -17.94 -11.49 -11.21
CA ALA A 219 -17.90 -10.16 -10.64
C ALA A 219 -16.44 -9.78 -10.44
N ALA A 220 -15.75 -9.50 -11.55
CA ALA A 220 -14.60 -8.63 -11.51
C ALA A 220 -15.12 -7.25 -11.09
N SER A 221 -15.23 -7.01 -9.78
CA SER A 221 -15.27 -5.63 -9.28
C SER A 221 -13.92 -5.03 -9.65
N SER A 222 -13.92 -4.16 -10.65
CA SER A 222 -12.82 -3.27 -10.97
C SER A 222 -12.65 -2.27 -9.84
N ASP A 223 -12.21 -2.75 -8.68
CA ASP A 223 -11.67 -1.91 -7.63
C ASP A 223 -10.16 -2.04 -7.76
N SER A 224 -9.65 -1.32 -8.76
CA SER A 224 -8.23 -1.17 -9.03
C SER A 224 -7.56 -0.69 -7.74
N SER A 225 -6.55 -1.45 -7.32
CA SER A 225 -5.61 -1.09 -6.28
C SER A 225 -4.87 0.20 -6.68
N GLU A 226 -5.49 1.34 -6.41
CA GLU A 226 -4.89 2.66 -6.55
C GLU A 226 -4.67 3.23 -5.15
N GLU A 227 -3.47 2.96 -4.61
CA GLU A 227 -2.77 3.96 -3.79
C GLU A 227 -2.18 5.06 -4.69
N SER A 228 -2.83 5.45 -5.79
CA SER A 228 -2.39 6.58 -6.59
C SER A 228 -2.99 7.86 -6.05
N GLU A 229 -2.34 8.43 -5.04
CA GLU A 229 -2.32 9.88 -4.82
C GLU A 229 -0.91 10.22 -4.29
N GLU A 230 -0.03 10.47 -5.26
CA GLU A 230 1.00 11.52 -5.33
C GLU A 230 1.92 11.20 -6.53
N GLU A 231 1.33 11.36 -7.71
CA GLU A 231 1.99 12.04 -8.81
C GLU A 231 1.10 13.25 -9.12
N GLU A 232 1.64 14.46 -8.97
CA GLU A 232 1.19 15.58 -9.80
C GLU A 232 1.45 15.16 -11.25
N GLU A 233 0.42 14.66 -11.94
CA GLU A 233 0.27 14.77 -13.38
C GLU A 233 -1.23 14.91 -13.68
N THR A 234 -1.58 16.08 -14.21
CA THR A 234 -2.95 16.52 -14.46
C THR A 234 -3.63 15.68 -15.54
N GLY A 235 -4.66 14.92 -15.14
CA GLY A 235 -5.46 14.09 -16.06
C GLY A 235 -6.93 14.01 -15.65
N LYS A 236 -7.69 15.10 -15.79
CA LYS A 236 -9.13 15.12 -15.52
C LYS A 236 -9.90 14.26 -16.52
N GLY A 237 -10.41 13.13 -16.05
CA GLY A 237 -11.36 12.28 -16.75
C GLY A 237 -12.80 12.83 -16.73
N LEU A 238 -13.14 13.81 -17.59
CA LEU A 238 -14.55 14.16 -17.92
C LEU A 238 -15.39 12.97 -18.45
N LEU A 239 -16.53 12.69 -17.83
CA LEU A 239 -17.57 11.81 -18.39
C LEU A 239 -18.00 12.30 -19.79
N PRO A 240 -18.36 11.42 -20.75
CA PRO A 240 -19.01 11.86 -21.97
C PRO A 240 -20.46 12.25 -21.70
N ASP A 241 -20.76 13.51 -21.99
CA ASP A 241 -22.11 14.06 -22.03
C ASP A 241 -22.82 13.54 -23.29
N LEU A 242 -23.65 12.51 -23.15
CA LEU A 242 -24.54 12.02 -24.21
C LEU A 242 -25.89 12.73 -24.10
N ARG A 243 -25.93 13.99 -24.57
CA ARG A 243 -27.16 14.63 -25.09
C ARG A 243 -26.98 14.74 -26.60
N THR A 244 -27.51 13.85 -27.43
CA THR A 244 -28.89 13.91 -27.92
C THR A 244 -29.02 12.80 -28.97
N CYS A 245 -30.09 12.00 -28.94
CA CYS A 245 -30.67 11.39 -30.13
C CYS A 245 -32.07 10.85 -29.79
N SER A 246 -33.06 11.55 -30.31
CA SER A 246 -34.47 11.17 -30.38
C SER A 246 -34.67 9.87 -31.14
N PHE A 247 -35.36 8.88 -30.56
CA PHE A 247 -36.12 7.89 -31.33
C PHE A 247 -37.40 7.48 -30.60
N THR A 248 -38.44 7.38 -31.43
CA THR A 248 -39.86 7.24 -31.16
C THR A 248 -40.28 5.86 -30.64
N ASN A 249 -41.32 5.87 -29.78
CA ASN A 249 -42.35 4.86 -29.52
C ASN A 249 -42.08 3.36 -29.79
N GLY A 250 -42.25 2.57 -28.72
CA GLY A 250 -43.08 1.34 -28.79
C GLY A 250 -42.38 0.03 -28.43
N ALA A 251 -42.54 -0.43 -27.18
CA ALA A 251 -42.96 -1.79 -26.79
C ALA A 251 -42.54 -2.10 -25.34
N LYS A 252 -43.55 -2.41 -24.51
CA LYS A 252 -43.43 -2.73 -23.08
C LYS A 252 -42.67 -4.05 -22.85
N LYS A 253 -41.56 -4.01 -22.11
CA LYS A 253 -41.08 -5.13 -21.28
C LYS A 253 -40.86 -4.63 -19.86
N LYS A 254 -41.60 -5.19 -18.90
CA LYS A 254 -41.54 -4.86 -17.46
C LYS A 254 -40.15 -5.21 -16.92
N SER A 255 -39.33 -4.21 -16.59
CA SER A 255 -38.16 -4.40 -15.73
C SER A 255 -38.62 -4.41 -14.26
N LYS A 256 -38.17 -5.42 -13.51
CA LYS A 256 -38.22 -5.37 -12.04
C LYS A 256 -37.33 -4.20 -11.61
N LYS A 257 -37.92 -3.16 -11.02
CA LYS A 257 -37.18 -2.10 -10.33
C LYS A 257 -36.45 -2.75 -9.14
N CYS A 258 -35.12 -2.78 -9.18
CA CYS A 258 -34.34 -2.86 -7.96
C CYS A 258 -34.51 -1.53 -7.22
N HIS A 259 -35.05 -1.57 -6.00
CA HIS A 259 -35.09 -0.42 -5.11
C HIS A 259 -33.67 -0.18 -4.58
N ALA A 260 -33.14 1.03 -4.77
CA ALA A 260 -32.00 1.51 -3.98
C ALA A 260 -32.46 1.64 -2.51
N PRO A 261 -31.61 1.32 -1.52
CA PRO A 261 -32.00 1.49 -0.12
C PRO A 261 -32.26 2.98 0.16
N THR A 262 -33.49 3.26 0.57
CA THR A 262 -33.93 4.52 1.16
C THR A 262 -33.37 4.61 2.57
N ASN A 263 -32.53 5.62 2.85
CA ASN A 263 -31.89 5.94 4.15
C ASN A 263 -30.66 5.07 4.55
N PRO A 264 -29.43 5.63 4.65
CA PRO A 264 -28.24 4.91 5.11
C PRO A 264 -28.16 4.72 6.64
N TYR A 265 -29.14 5.23 7.38
CA TYR A 265 -29.20 5.21 8.85
C TYR A 265 -30.16 4.13 9.37
N ARG A 266 -29.79 3.48 10.47
CA ARG A 266 -30.67 2.56 11.19
C ARG A 266 -31.82 3.27 11.93
N SER A 267 -32.89 2.55 12.18
CA SER A 267 -34.01 3.02 13.02
C SER A 267 -33.56 3.17 14.49
N ALA A 268 -34.32 3.92 15.28
CA ALA A 268 -34.03 4.06 16.71
C ALA A 268 -34.17 2.72 17.45
N GLU A 269 -35.16 1.92 17.08
CA GLU A 269 -35.39 0.58 17.63
C GLU A 269 -34.23 -0.37 17.31
N GLU A 270 -33.68 -0.30 16.10
CA GLU A 270 -32.51 -1.09 15.72
C GLU A 270 -31.26 -0.67 16.50
N LEU A 271 -31.12 0.61 16.85
CA LEU A 271 -29.96 1.11 17.59
C LEU A 271 -30.02 0.78 19.08
N GLU A 272 -31.21 0.58 19.63
CA GLU A 272 -31.40 0.31 21.05
C GLU A 272 -30.67 -0.96 21.53
N GLN A 273 -30.43 -1.92 20.62
CA GLN A 273 -29.64 -3.12 20.93
C GLN A 273 -28.23 -2.82 21.45
N TYR A 274 -27.65 -1.64 21.13
CA TYR A 274 -26.31 -1.26 21.58
C TYR A 274 -26.30 -0.71 23.01
N ARG A 275 -27.48 -0.43 23.62
CA ARG A 275 -27.57 0.08 24.99
C ARG A 275 -26.93 -0.87 26.01
N GLN A 276 -27.05 -2.18 25.79
CA GLN A 276 -26.45 -3.20 26.65
C GLN A 276 -24.93 -3.02 26.87
N HIS A 277 -24.23 -2.39 25.91
CA HIS A 277 -22.80 -2.15 26.03
C HIS A 277 -22.46 -0.94 26.91
N PHE A 278 -23.43 -0.08 27.21
CA PHE A 278 -23.25 1.17 27.94
C PHE A 278 -23.88 1.12 29.34
N ASP A 279 -24.99 0.42 29.56
CA ASP A 279 -25.63 0.32 30.88
C ASP A 279 -24.68 -0.22 31.96
N LEU A 280 -24.76 0.34 33.18
CA LEU A 280 -24.00 -0.17 34.35
C LEU A 280 -24.58 -1.54 34.73
N VAL A 281 -23.73 -2.56 34.85
CA VAL A 281 -24.21 -3.95 34.97
C VAL A 281 -24.84 -4.20 36.35
N GLU A 282 -26.15 -4.43 36.40
CA GLU A 282 -26.75 -5.40 37.32
C GLU A 282 -26.72 -6.77 36.61
N GLU A 283 -25.95 -7.72 37.18
CA GLU A 283 -25.76 -9.12 36.72
C GLU A 283 -25.31 -9.31 35.26
N GLN A 284 -24.03 -9.66 35.06
CA GLN A 284 -23.45 -9.99 33.75
C GLN A 284 -24.21 -11.17 33.10
N ASP A 285 -24.62 -10.99 31.84
CA ASP A 285 -25.09 -12.09 31.00
C ASP A 285 -24.04 -13.21 30.94
N SER A 286 -24.46 -14.41 31.31
CA SER A 286 -23.64 -15.63 31.37
C SER A 286 -23.06 -16.11 30.02
N GLU A 287 -23.25 -15.36 28.93
CA GLU A 287 -22.85 -15.74 27.57
C GLU A 287 -21.63 -14.98 27.00
N ASP A 288 -21.06 -13.97 27.68
CA ASP A 288 -19.87 -13.26 27.15
C ASP A 288 -18.62 -14.16 27.21
N GLU A 289 -17.92 -14.28 26.09
CA GLU A 289 -16.76 -15.15 25.92
C GLU A 289 -15.57 -14.69 26.79
N PHE A 290 -15.46 -13.40 27.08
CA PHE A 290 -14.46 -12.87 28.00
C PHE A 290 -14.76 -13.20 29.47
N THR A 291 -16.03 -13.22 29.86
CA THR A 291 -16.47 -13.67 31.18
C THR A 291 -16.22 -15.17 31.32
N ASN A 292 -16.56 -15.96 30.31
CA ASN A 292 -16.30 -17.39 30.24
C ASN A 292 -14.79 -17.73 30.23
N ALA A 293 -13.98 -16.98 29.49
CA ALA A 293 -12.51 -17.11 29.49
C ALA A 293 -11.94 -16.72 30.87
N SER A 294 -12.44 -15.65 31.49
CA SER A 294 -12.02 -15.21 32.81
C SER A 294 -12.32 -16.24 33.89
N GLN A 295 -13.46 -16.94 33.79
CA GLN A 295 -13.86 -18.02 34.69
C GLN A 295 -13.09 -19.34 34.46
N SER A 296 -12.81 -19.68 33.20
CA SER A 296 -12.13 -20.95 32.85
C SER A 296 -10.61 -20.91 33.00
N ILE A 297 -9.99 -19.73 32.92
CA ILE A 297 -8.55 -19.55 33.07
C ILE A 297 -8.26 -19.18 34.53
N GLY A 298 -7.57 -20.04 35.27
CA GLY A 298 -7.21 -19.76 36.66
C GLY A 298 -6.28 -18.54 36.82
N SER A 299 -6.31 -17.89 37.99
CA SER A 299 -5.47 -16.72 38.31
C SER A 299 -3.95 -17.00 38.29
N GLY A 300 -3.54 -18.26 38.42
CA GLY A 300 -2.14 -18.69 38.35
C GLY A 300 -1.61 -19.01 36.96
N TRP A 301 -2.39 -18.82 35.89
CA TRP A 301 -1.94 -19.10 34.53
C TRP A 301 -0.90 -18.09 34.07
N THR A 302 0.19 -18.58 33.45
CA THR A 302 1.17 -17.69 32.81
C THR A 302 0.60 -17.06 31.54
N ARG A 303 1.19 -15.94 31.11
CA ARG A 303 0.78 -15.27 29.85
C ARG A 303 0.86 -16.23 28.65
N GLN A 304 1.86 -17.09 28.61
CA GLN A 304 2.01 -18.10 27.55
C GLN A 304 0.86 -19.10 27.52
N GLN A 305 0.41 -19.57 28.69
CA GLN A 305 -0.73 -20.48 28.80
C GLN A 305 -2.04 -19.80 28.35
N VAL A 306 -2.21 -18.52 28.68
CA VAL A 306 -3.34 -17.71 28.19
C VAL A 306 -3.28 -17.54 26.67
N TYR A 307 -2.10 -17.25 26.12
CA TYR A 307 -1.92 -17.16 24.66
C TYR A 307 -2.29 -18.49 23.98
N GLU A 308 -1.80 -19.62 24.48
CA GLU A 308 -2.18 -20.93 23.95
C GLU A 308 -3.68 -21.21 24.02
N TYR A 309 -4.34 -20.76 25.10
CA TYR A 309 -5.78 -20.90 25.25
C TYR A 309 -6.54 -20.21 24.11
N PHE A 310 -6.18 -18.96 23.82
CA PHE A 310 -6.79 -18.19 22.73
C PHE A 310 -6.40 -18.71 21.36
N ALA A 311 -5.11 -18.97 21.12
CA ALA A 311 -4.61 -19.48 19.84
C ALA A 311 -5.27 -20.80 19.39
N ARG A 312 -5.64 -21.67 20.35
CA ARG A 312 -6.36 -22.92 20.05
C ARG A 312 -7.87 -22.74 19.79
N ARG A 313 -8.43 -21.59 20.13
CA ARG A 313 -9.86 -21.27 20.00
C ARG A 313 -10.15 -20.27 18.89
N THR A 314 -9.14 -19.52 18.44
CA THR A 314 -9.21 -18.66 17.26
C THR A 314 -9.68 -19.47 16.05
N LYS A 315 -10.80 -19.05 15.47
CA LYS A 315 -11.44 -19.69 14.32
C LYS A 315 -10.80 -19.17 13.03
N SER A 316 -10.54 -20.08 12.10
CA SER A 316 -9.95 -19.80 10.80
C SER A 316 -10.61 -20.68 9.74
N VAL A 317 -10.49 -20.27 8.47
CA VAL A 317 -11.00 -21.00 7.29
C VAL A 317 -10.30 -22.36 7.13
N HIS A 318 -9.00 -22.41 7.44
CA HIS A 318 -8.22 -23.65 7.46
C HIS A 318 -7.49 -23.82 8.79
N GLY A 319 -7.19 -25.06 9.17
CA GLY A 319 -6.43 -25.36 10.38
C GLY A 319 -5.01 -24.79 10.35
N PHE A 320 -4.52 -24.38 11.52
CA PHE A 320 -3.12 -24.03 11.75
C PHE A 320 -2.31 -25.22 12.24
N ARG A 321 -1.07 -25.34 11.76
CA ARG A 321 -0.13 -26.42 12.08
C ARG A 321 0.74 -26.12 13.31
N LEU A 322 0.95 -24.87 13.68
CA LEU A 322 1.78 -24.53 14.84
C LEU A 322 1.41 -23.20 15.46
N ILE A 323 1.88 -22.99 16.68
CA ILE A 323 1.94 -21.69 17.33
C ILE A 323 3.36 -21.12 17.14
N PRO A 324 3.54 -19.94 16.52
CA PRO A 324 4.86 -19.37 16.34
C PRO A 324 5.52 -19.03 17.67
N CYS A 325 6.77 -19.45 17.84
CA CYS A 325 7.59 -19.12 19.01
C CYS A 325 7.56 -17.61 19.37
N PRO A 326 7.83 -16.67 18.44
CA PRO A 326 7.82 -15.24 18.77
C PRO A 326 6.46 -14.75 19.27
N ASP A 327 5.34 -15.28 18.78
CA ASP A 327 4.01 -14.85 19.23
C ASP A 327 3.71 -15.41 20.63
N TRP A 328 4.04 -16.69 20.86
CA TRP A 328 3.85 -17.37 22.14
C TRP A 328 4.58 -16.70 23.31
N ILE A 329 5.82 -16.27 23.07
CA ILE A 329 6.65 -15.60 24.07
C ILE A 329 6.43 -14.09 24.14
N ASN A 330 5.52 -13.53 23.33
CA ASN A 330 5.29 -12.09 23.21
C ASN A 330 6.56 -11.30 22.83
N ALA A 331 7.20 -11.71 21.73
CA ALA A 331 8.39 -11.06 21.21
C ALA A 331 8.10 -9.62 20.76
N PHE A 332 9.07 -8.73 20.98
CA PHE A 332 8.98 -7.30 20.68
C PHE A 332 10.19 -6.85 19.86
N GLY A 333 10.12 -5.64 19.28
CA GLY A 333 11.21 -5.08 18.50
C GLY A 333 12.39 -4.63 19.37
N SER A 334 13.57 -4.50 18.77
CA SER A 334 14.74 -3.92 19.46
C SER A 334 14.39 -2.61 20.18
N LEU A 335 14.85 -2.46 21.42
CA LEU A 335 14.70 -1.21 22.18
C LEU A 335 15.65 -0.11 21.69
N VAL A 336 16.66 -0.48 20.89
CA VAL A 336 17.65 0.44 20.35
C VAL A 336 17.18 0.94 18.98
N GLU A 337 17.36 2.24 18.73
CA GLU A 337 17.04 2.84 17.43
C GLU A 337 18.04 2.42 16.34
N GLU A 338 17.54 1.68 15.35
CA GLU A 338 18.32 1.17 14.24
C GLU A 338 18.29 2.16 13.05
N PRO A 339 19.41 2.46 12.38
CA PRO A 339 19.42 3.31 11.19
C PRO A 339 18.76 2.62 9.99
N LEU A 340 18.16 3.39 9.08
CA LEU A 340 17.68 2.85 7.81
C LEU A 340 18.84 2.27 6.97
N LEU A 341 18.59 1.18 6.25
CA LEU A 341 19.59 0.56 5.39
C LEU A 341 19.98 1.49 4.22
N ILE A 342 21.28 1.71 4.04
CA ILE A 342 21.80 2.46 2.90
C ILE A 342 21.67 1.60 1.64
N LYS A 343 20.90 2.10 0.67
CA LYS A 343 20.64 1.40 -0.58
C LYS A 343 21.89 1.25 -1.45
N ASP A 344 22.26 0.02 -1.77
CA ASP A 344 23.26 -0.29 -2.78
C ASP A 344 22.63 -0.37 -4.18
N ARG A 345 22.98 0.60 -5.04
CA ARG A 345 22.47 0.66 -6.43
C ARG A 345 23.00 -0.46 -7.33
N THR A 346 24.15 -1.05 -7.01
CA THR A 346 24.74 -2.12 -7.80
C THR A 346 23.89 -3.39 -7.75
N VAL A 347 23.26 -3.63 -6.60
CA VAL A 347 22.31 -4.73 -6.39
C VAL A 347 21.09 -4.58 -7.30
N CYS A 348 20.51 -3.38 -7.39
CA CYS A 348 19.37 -3.12 -8.25
C CYS A 348 19.67 -3.43 -9.72
N ARG A 349 20.87 -3.10 -10.19
CA ARG A 349 21.31 -3.45 -11.55
C ARG A 349 21.37 -4.96 -11.72
N SER A 350 22.07 -5.66 -10.83
CA SER A 350 22.21 -7.12 -10.89
C SER A 350 20.85 -7.82 -10.97
N LYS A 351 19.90 -7.40 -10.12
CA LYS A 351 18.54 -7.96 -10.09
C LYS A 351 17.71 -7.64 -11.33
N LEU A 352 17.87 -6.44 -11.91
CA LEU A 352 17.27 -6.11 -13.19
C LEU A 352 17.80 -7.02 -14.31
N PHE A 353 19.12 -7.19 -14.42
CA PHE A 353 19.72 -8.07 -15.43
C PHE A 353 19.27 -9.52 -15.27
N LYS A 354 19.17 -10.03 -14.03
CA LYS A 354 18.61 -11.37 -13.78
C LYS A 354 17.17 -11.48 -14.29
N SER A 355 16.35 -10.46 -14.07
CA SER A 355 14.96 -10.41 -14.55
C SER A 355 14.85 -10.33 -16.07
N LEU A 356 15.74 -9.58 -16.72
CA LEU A 356 15.84 -9.53 -18.18
C LEU A 356 16.25 -10.88 -18.76
N ASN A 357 17.25 -11.54 -18.16
CA ASN A 357 17.66 -12.86 -18.59
C ASN A 357 16.54 -13.90 -18.46
N LEU A 358 15.72 -13.82 -17.40
CA LEU A 358 14.57 -14.70 -17.22
C LEU A 358 13.58 -14.62 -18.40
N VAL A 359 13.21 -13.41 -18.82
CA VAL A 359 12.24 -13.22 -19.92
C VAL A 359 12.84 -13.45 -21.30
N LEU A 360 14.14 -13.16 -21.49
CA LEU A 360 14.83 -13.36 -22.77
C LEU A 360 15.28 -14.80 -22.98
N ASN A 361 15.55 -15.55 -21.90
CA ASN A 361 15.97 -16.95 -21.93
C ASN A 361 15.10 -17.82 -21.00
N PRO A 362 13.80 -18.04 -21.31
CA PRO A 362 12.85 -18.75 -20.45
C PRO A 362 13.32 -20.13 -19.97
N ASN A 363 14.01 -20.89 -20.85
CA ASN A 363 14.48 -22.25 -20.56
C ASN A 363 15.58 -22.32 -19.48
N SER A 364 16.14 -21.18 -19.08
CA SER A 364 17.14 -21.09 -18.01
C SER A 364 16.53 -21.17 -16.61
N TYR A 365 15.22 -20.94 -16.47
CA TYR A 365 14.53 -20.97 -15.19
C TYR A 365 14.02 -22.37 -14.86
N ARG A 366 14.68 -23.03 -13.90
CA ARG A 366 14.37 -24.40 -13.46
C ARG A 366 14.20 -24.46 -11.93
N PRO A 367 13.13 -23.87 -11.39
CA PRO A 367 12.87 -23.90 -9.95
C PRO A 367 12.58 -25.31 -9.46
N VAL A 368 13.01 -25.61 -8.24
CA VAL A 368 12.59 -26.78 -7.48
C VAL A 368 11.66 -26.32 -6.36
N VAL A 369 10.40 -26.77 -6.39
CA VAL A 369 9.43 -26.46 -5.33
C VAL A 369 9.86 -27.15 -4.03
N VAL A 370 10.01 -26.37 -2.96
CA VAL A 370 10.38 -26.87 -1.62
C VAL A 370 9.29 -26.64 -0.57
N TYR A 371 8.28 -25.83 -0.91
CA TYR A 371 7.08 -25.63 -0.10
C TYR A 371 5.92 -25.23 -1.00
N ASP A 372 4.75 -25.81 -0.74
CA ASP A 372 3.53 -25.53 -1.49
C ASP A 372 2.30 -25.62 -0.58
N LEU A 373 1.70 -24.46 -0.28
CA LEU A 373 0.54 -24.35 0.59
C LEU A 373 -0.69 -25.04 -0.03
N ASP A 374 -0.88 -24.91 -1.35
CA ASP A 374 -2.04 -25.46 -2.05
C ASP A 374 -2.11 -27.00 -1.86
N SER A 375 -0.99 -27.69 -2.07
CA SER A 375 -0.88 -29.14 -1.82
C SER A 375 -1.08 -29.50 -0.34
N GLN A 376 -0.49 -28.71 0.56
CA GLN A 376 -0.55 -28.98 1.99
C GLN A 376 -1.94 -28.78 2.61
N LEU A 377 -2.76 -27.86 2.09
CA LEU A 377 -4.13 -27.66 2.55
C LEU A 377 -5.06 -28.80 2.14
N LEU A 378 -4.77 -29.48 1.02
CA LEU A 378 -5.50 -30.68 0.59
C LEU A 378 -5.20 -31.89 1.50
N GLU A 379 -3.98 -31.95 2.06
CA GLU A 379 -3.50 -33.06 2.92
C GLU A 379 -3.74 -32.80 4.43
N ALA A 380 -4.22 -31.61 4.80
CA ALA A 380 -4.13 -31.08 6.17
C ALA A 380 -5.03 -31.73 7.23
N GLU A 381 -5.81 -32.77 6.91
CA GLU A 381 -6.68 -33.43 7.90
C GLU A 381 -5.91 -34.08 9.08
N GLN A 382 -4.57 -34.22 9.03
CA GLN A 382 -3.81 -35.06 9.97
C GLN A 382 -2.61 -34.41 10.69
N THR A 383 -2.31 -33.11 10.52
CA THR A 383 -1.11 -32.52 11.16
C THR A 383 -1.34 -32.03 12.59
N ARG A 384 -0.71 -32.71 13.57
CA ARG A 384 -0.65 -32.30 14.99
C ARG A 384 0.06 -30.95 15.14
N SER A 385 -0.47 -30.10 16.03
CA SER A 385 0.14 -28.81 16.38
C SER A 385 1.56 -29.01 16.95
N ILE A 386 2.58 -28.40 16.34
CA ILE A 386 3.98 -28.44 16.82
C ILE A 386 4.09 -27.57 18.08
N ARG A 387 4.54 -28.15 19.19
CA ARG A 387 4.76 -27.45 20.47
C ARG A 387 6.17 -26.88 20.57
N MET A 388 6.39 -26.00 21.53
CA MET A 388 7.71 -25.41 21.82
C MET A 388 8.76 -26.44 22.24
N GLU A 389 8.36 -27.45 23.00
CA GLU A 389 9.21 -28.59 23.38
C GLU A 389 9.72 -29.36 22.14
N ASP A 390 8.91 -29.40 21.08
CA ASP A 390 9.28 -29.98 19.79
C ASP A 390 10.30 -29.07 19.07
N LEU A 391 10.15 -27.74 19.15
CA LEU A 391 11.08 -26.77 18.55
C LEU A 391 12.46 -26.78 19.22
N GLU A 392 12.51 -26.90 20.55
CA GLU A 392 13.77 -27.11 21.28
C GLU A 392 14.45 -28.42 20.86
N THR A 393 13.67 -29.47 20.62
CA THR A 393 14.20 -30.76 20.19
C THR A 393 14.65 -30.75 18.73
N ILE A 394 13.92 -30.09 17.83
CA ILE A 394 14.29 -29.84 16.43
C ILE A 394 15.60 -29.01 16.35
N SER A 395 15.80 -28.13 17.31
CA SER A 395 16.97 -27.25 17.43
C SER A 395 18.23 -27.95 17.96
N LYS A 396 18.15 -29.19 18.48
CA LYS A 396 19.30 -29.90 19.10
C LYS A 396 20.39 -30.32 18.10
N HIS A 397 21.61 -29.88 18.41
CA HIS A 397 22.96 -30.28 17.98
C HIS A 397 23.09 -31.31 16.84
N HIS A 398 22.73 -30.92 15.62
CA HIS A 398 23.25 -31.52 14.41
C HIS A 398 24.04 -30.46 13.64
N ILE A 399 25.10 -30.86 12.93
CA ILE A 399 25.82 -29.97 12.01
C ILE A 399 24.89 -29.68 10.83
N GLY A 400 24.70 -28.42 10.48
CA GLY A 400 23.92 -28.03 9.30
C GLY A 400 24.52 -28.66 8.04
N LYS A 401 23.67 -28.99 7.06
CA LYS A 401 24.07 -29.47 5.74
C LYS A 401 24.00 -28.31 4.75
N PRO A 402 25.12 -27.66 4.38
CA PRO A 402 25.10 -26.41 3.63
C PRO A 402 24.45 -26.48 2.24
N ASP A 403 24.27 -27.67 1.68
CA ASP A 403 23.65 -27.88 0.36
C ASP A 403 22.18 -28.34 0.45
N ALA A 404 21.69 -28.70 1.64
CA ALA A 404 20.29 -29.07 1.85
C ALA A 404 19.36 -27.85 1.62
N PRO A 405 18.13 -28.08 1.10
CA PRO A 405 17.15 -27.01 0.97
C PRO A 405 16.67 -26.54 2.35
N LEU A 406 16.22 -25.28 2.39
CA LEU A 406 15.47 -24.76 3.53
C LEU A 406 14.05 -25.34 3.55
N GLU A 407 13.53 -25.58 4.75
CA GLU A 407 12.12 -25.93 4.97
C GLU A 407 11.32 -24.68 5.32
N PHE A 408 10.14 -24.53 4.72
CA PHE A 408 9.26 -23.39 4.97
C PHE A 408 7.94 -23.84 5.60
N GLU A 409 7.31 -22.95 6.36
CA GLU A 409 5.96 -23.13 6.90
C GLU A 409 5.27 -21.78 7.10
N SER A 410 3.96 -21.73 6.84
CA SER A 410 3.15 -20.53 7.04
C SER A 410 1.72 -20.80 7.54
N ARG A 411 1.36 -22.06 7.84
CA ARG A 411 0.06 -22.44 8.41
C ARG A 411 0.05 -22.15 9.91
N PHE A 412 0.04 -20.88 10.26
CA PHE A 412 -0.12 -20.37 11.61
C PHE A 412 -0.77 -18.99 11.54
N GLU A 413 -1.25 -18.50 12.67
CA GLU A 413 -1.96 -17.22 12.73
C GLU A 413 -1.10 -16.07 12.16
N SER A 414 -1.71 -15.25 11.30
CA SER A 414 -1.05 -14.18 10.53
C SER A 414 0.06 -14.63 9.56
N GLY A 415 0.30 -15.93 9.41
CA GLY A 415 1.26 -16.49 8.47
C GLY A 415 0.84 -16.27 7.02
N ASN A 416 1.78 -15.84 6.17
CA ASN A 416 1.55 -15.67 4.73
C ASN A 416 2.81 -16.04 3.93
N LEU A 417 2.72 -17.19 3.26
CA LEU A 417 3.55 -17.67 2.17
C LEU A 417 2.75 -18.75 1.43
N ARG A 418 2.63 -18.66 0.11
CA ARG A 418 1.93 -19.69 -0.68
C ARG A 418 2.87 -20.74 -1.22
N ARG A 419 4.02 -20.33 -1.74
CA ARG A 419 4.97 -21.24 -2.38
C ARG A 419 6.42 -20.75 -2.23
N ALA A 420 7.34 -21.68 -2.03
CA ALA A 420 8.78 -21.42 -2.06
C ALA A 420 9.48 -22.34 -3.06
N MET A 421 10.33 -21.75 -3.89
CA MET A 421 11.01 -22.43 -4.98
C MET A 421 12.51 -22.14 -4.92
N ARG A 422 13.33 -23.18 -4.82
CA ARG A 422 14.78 -23.07 -4.90
C ARG A 422 15.19 -22.88 -6.36
N VAL A 423 15.81 -21.74 -6.66
CA VAL A 423 16.20 -21.33 -8.03
C VAL A 423 17.72 -21.22 -8.22
N GLY A 424 18.47 -21.39 -7.14
CA GLY A 424 19.92 -21.44 -7.11
C GLY A 424 20.42 -22.16 -5.87
N LYS A 425 21.74 -22.16 -5.63
CA LYS A 425 22.34 -22.87 -4.50
C LYS A 425 21.71 -22.46 -3.16
N GLN A 426 21.60 -21.17 -2.88
CA GLN A 426 20.90 -20.62 -1.72
C GLN A 426 20.03 -19.42 -2.10
N GLU A 427 19.32 -19.56 -3.22
CA GLU A 427 18.41 -18.53 -3.70
C GLU A 427 17.01 -19.12 -3.89
N TYR A 428 16.02 -18.41 -3.36
CA TYR A 428 14.63 -18.84 -3.31
C TYR A 428 13.71 -17.76 -3.87
N ASP A 429 12.88 -18.15 -4.84
CA ASP A 429 11.75 -17.35 -5.27
C ASP A 429 10.51 -17.75 -4.45
N LEU A 430 9.84 -16.74 -3.89
CA LEU A 430 8.72 -16.87 -2.97
C LEU A 430 7.48 -16.23 -3.59
N ILE A 431 6.35 -16.91 -3.46
CA ILE A 431 5.04 -16.41 -3.87
C ILE A 431 4.20 -16.26 -2.60
N LEU A 432 3.72 -15.05 -2.33
CA LEU A 432 2.79 -14.79 -1.25
C LEU A 432 1.39 -15.25 -1.63
N ASN A 433 0.60 -15.59 -0.62
CA ASN A 433 -0.81 -15.84 -0.84
C ASN A 433 -1.54 -14.49 -0.99
N PRO A 434 -2.30 -14.28 -2.08
CA PRO A 434 -3.24 -13.17 -2.18
C PRO A 434 -4.21 -13.14 -1.00
N ASP A 435 -4.79 -11.96 -0.73
CA ASP A 435 -5.85 -11.85 0.27
C ASP A 435 -7.00 -12.82 -0.05
N ALA A 436 -7.70 -13.30 0.97
CA ALA A 436 -8.73 -14.33 0.81
C ALA A 436 -9.77 -13.94 -0.25
N ASN A 437 -10.18 -14.91 -1.09
CA ASN A 437 -11.04 -14.70 -2.26
C ASN A 437 -10.54 -13.67 -3.29
N SER A 438 -9.28 -13.24 -3.20
CA SER A 438 -8.65 -12.30 -4.14
C SER A 438 -7.71 -12.99 -5.10
N CYS A 439 -7.37 -12.29 -6.19
CA CYS A 439 -6.27 -12.61 -7.08
C CYS A 439 -5.09 -11.63 -6.94
N GLY A 440 -5.16 -10.72 -5.97
CA GLY A 440 -4.14 -9.71 -5.71
C GLY A 440 -4.11 -9.20 -4.27
N ARG A 441 -3.55 -7.99 -4.10
CA ARG A 441 -3.45 -7.24 -2.83
C ARG A 441 -2.42 -7.77 -1.82
N GLN A 442 -1.65 -8.79 -2.17
CA GLN A 442 -0.54 -9.30 -1.34
C GLN A 442 0.59 -8.28 -1.13
N GLN A 443 0.93 -8.05 0.14
CA GLN A 443 2.07 -7.25 0.57
C GLN A 443 2.67 -7.76 1.88
N TRP A 444 1.81 -8.23 2.79
CA TRP A 444 2.20 -8.85 4.06
C TRP A 444 2.82 -10.23 3.83
N PHE A 445 3.92 -10.50 4.52
CA PHE A 445 4.52 -11.83 4.59
C PHE A 445 4.90 -12.14 6.02
N TYR A 446 4.68 -13.39 6.43
CA TYR A 446 5.12 -13.91 7.71
C TYR A 446 5.26 -15.42 7.59
N PHE A 447 6.48 -15.95 7.68
CA PHE A 447 6.73 -17.38 7.51
C PHE A 447 7.92 -17.86 8.34
N ARG A 448 7.96 -19.16 8.59
CA ARG A 448 9.04 -19.84 9.30
C ARG A 448 9.98 -20.51 8.30
N ILE A 449 11.27 -20.48 8.61
CA ILE A 449 12.35 -21.25 7.99
C ILE A 449 12.92 -22.21 9.03
N SER A 450 13.19 -23.45 8.63
CA SER A 450 13.85 -24.47 9.45
C SER A 450 14.64 -25.47 8.60
N GLY A 451 15.12 -26.54 9.22
CA GLY A 451 15.73 -27.69 8.56
C GLY A 451 17.25 -27.65 8.50
N GLU A 452 17.83 -28.76 8.02
CA GLU A 452 19.29 -28.95 7.98
C GLU A 452 20.01 -27.96 7.05
N GLY A 453 19.28 -27.35 6.12
CA GLY A 453 19.82 -26.34 5.21
C GLY A 453 20.19 -25.01 5.89
N VAL A 454 19.70 -24.75 7.11
CA VAL A 454 20.01 -23.53 7.88
C VAL A 454 21.43 -23.65 8.43
N CYS A 455 22.38 -22.98 7.79
CA CYS A 455 23.80 -23.02 8.12
C CYS A 455 24.46 -21.61 8.10
N PRO A 456 25.35 -21.29 9.07
CA PRO A 456 26.06 -20.00 9.14
C PRO A 456 27.04 -19.71 8.01
N SER A 457 27.56 -20.76 7.35
CA SER A 457 28.47 -20.59 6.20
C SER A 457 27.77 -20.08 4.94
N ASN A 458 26.44 -20.11 4.92
CA ASN A 458 25.64 -19.74 3.76
C ASN A 458 25.14 -18.31 3.83
N THR A 459 24.83 -17.78 2.65
CA THR A 459 24.14 -16.50 2.47
C THR A 459 22.92 -16.78 1.60
N TYR A 460 21.73 -16.48 2.12
CA TYR A 460 20.46 -16.85 1.49
C TYR A 460 19.84 -15.62 0.84
N THR A 461 19.44 -15.75 -0.41
CA THR A 461 18.71 -14.71 -1.15
C THR A 461 17.25 -15.12 -1.29
N PHE A 462 16.35 -14.27 -0.84
CA PHE A 462 14.91 -14.45 -1.01
C PHE A 462 14.38 -13.41 -1.99
N ASN A 463 13.61 -13.85 -2.97
CA ASN A 463 12.93 -12.98 -3.93
C ASN A 463 11.42 -13.22 -3.79
N ILE A 464 10.67 -12.31 -3.19
CA ILE A 464 9.21 -12.35 -3.26
C ILE A 464 8.81 -11.83 -4.64
N ILE A 465 8.13 -12.61 -5.47
CA ILE A 465 7.98 -12.33 -6.92
C ILE A 465 6.58 -11.89 -7.38
N ASN A 466 5.59 -11.82 -6.49
CA ASN A 466 4.21 -11.48 -6.86
C ASN A 466 3.68 -10.23 -6.15
N LEU A 467 4.50 -9.20 -5.88
CA LEU A 467 4.02 -7.98 -5.24
C LEU A 467 3.42 -7.02 -6.28
N GLU A 468 2.41 -6.24 -5.89
CA GLU A 468 1.69 -5.34 -6.83
C GLU A 468 2.04 -3.86 -6.64
N LYS A 469 2.40 -3.44 -5.42
CA LYS A 469 2.62 -2.02 -5.10
C LYS A 469 3.85 -1.43 -5.79
N GLN A 470 3.66 -0.48 -6.71
CA GLN A 470 4.80 0.14 -7.41
C GLN A 470 5.84 0.82 -6.51
N ARG A 471 5.43 1.37 -5.36
CA ARG A 471 6.31 2.12 -4.45
C ARG A 471 6.26 1.47 -3.06
N THR A 472 7.44 1.29 -2.45
CA THR A 472 7.60 0.77 -1.08
C THR A 472 8.79 1.46 -0.40
N LEU A 473 8.80 1.46 0.93
CA LEU A 473 9.92 1.99 1.72
C LEU A 473 11.16 1.06 1.73
N PHE A 474 11.08 -0.17 1.20
CA PHE A 474 12.27 -1.04 1.04
C PHE A 474 13.34 -0.41 0.14
N ASN A 475 12.89 0.33 -0.89
CA ASN A 475 13.80 1.11 -1.73
C ASN A 475 14.32 2.39 -1.06
N GLN A 476 13.89 2.68 0.17
CA GLN A 476 14.28 3.81 1.01
C GLN A 476 14.91 3.35 2.34
N GLY A 477 15.34 2.08 2.41
CA GLY A 477 16.08 1.55 3.56
C GLY A 477 15.26 0.75 4.57
N MET A 478 13.96 0.52 4.32
CA MET A 478 13.18 -0.44 5.12
C MET A 478 13.82 -1.85 5.07
N GLN A 479 13.79 -2.57 6.19
CA GLN A 479 14.26 -3.95 6.31
C GLN A 479 13.15 -4.84 6.88
N PRO A 480 13.05 -6.12 6.45
CA PRO A 480 12.20 -7.10 7.13
C PRO A 480 12.68 -7.31 8.57
N VAL A 481 11.82 -7.90 9.39
CA VAL A 481 12.18 -8.32 10.74
C VAL A 481 12.39 -9.82 10.81
N ILE A 482 13.38 -10.25 11.57
CA ILE A 482 13.70 -11.65 11.79
C ILE A 482 13.68 -12.00 13.29
N PHE A 483 13.24 -13.21 13.59
CA PHE A 483 13.31 -13.78 14.93
C PHE A 483 14.02 -15.13 14.88
N SER A 484 15.07 -15.30 15.68
CA SER A 484 15.86 -16.53 15.78
C SER A 484 15.54 -17.23 17.10
N VAL A 485 15.06 -18.47 17.03
CA VAL A 485 14.75 -19.26 18.23
C VAL A 485 16.04 -19.59 18.99
N LYS A 486 17.13 -19.96 18.30
CA LYS A 486 18.42 -20.22 18.97
C LYS A 486 19.00 -18.98 19.65
N ARG A 487 18.89 -17.81 19.04
CA ARG A 487 19.30 -16.54 19.68
C ARG A 487 18.49 -16.28 20.93
N TYR A 488 17.18 -16.49 20.87
CA TYR A 488 16.30 -16.33 22.03
C TYR A 488 16.69 -17.30 23.15
N LEU A 489 16.84 -18.59 22.85
CA LEU A 489 17.24 -19.60 23.85
C LEU A 489 18.62 -19.31 24.48
N ALA A 490 19.55 -18.76 23.70
CA ALA A 490 20.89 -18.42 24.19
C ALA A 490 20.94 -17.13 25.02
N SER A 491 20.11 -16.15 24.70
CA SER A 491 20.16 -14.80 25.32
C SER A 491 19.08 -14.57 26.37
N GLY A 492 17.95 -15.27 26.30
CA GLY A 492 16.74 -15.03 27.09
C GLY A 492 15.88 -13.85 26.61
N TYR A 493 16.29 -13.12 25.57
CA TYR A 493 15.60 -11.91 25.11
C TYR A 493 14.75 -12.17 23.85
N PRO A 494 13.40 -12.00 23.91
CA PRO A 494 12.51 -12.33 22.81
C PRO A 494 12.43 -11.19 21.79
N LEU A 495 13.50 -11.01 21.01
CA LEU A 495 13.68 -9.84 20.14
C LEU A 495 13.50 -10.14 18.65
N TRP A 496 12.60 -9.38 18.01
CA TRP A 496 12.59 -9.16 16.57
C TRP A 496 13.66 -8.15 16.18
N GLU A 497 14.48 -8.48 15.18
CA GLU A 497 15.58 -7.63 14.71
C GLU A 497 15.39 -7.25 13.24
N ARG A 498 15.69 -6.00 12.88
CA ARG A 498 15.80 -5.61 11.47
C ARG A 498 16.98 -6.35 10.85
N SER A 499 16.76 -6.99 9.71
CA SER A 499 17.84 -7.71 9.04
C SER A 499 17.65 -7.69 7.53
N GLY A 500 18.70 -8.07 6.81
CA GLY A 500 18.70 -8.10 5.35
C GLY A 500 19.70 -7.13 4.76
N THR A 501 20.51 -7.63 3.84
CA THR A 501 21.37 -6.82 2.96
C THR A 501 20.92 -6.98 1.52
N SER A 502 21.52 -6.22 0.61
CA SER A 502 21.20 -6.28 -0.82
C SER A 502 19.70 -6.16 -1.10
N ILE A 503 19.02 -5.30 -0.35
CA ILE A 503 17.58 -5.10 -0.48
C ILE A 503 17.29 -4.34 -1.76
N CYS A 504 16.37 -4.86 -2.57
CA CYS A 504 15.93 -4.20 -3.79
C CYS A 504 14.46 -4.49 -4.07
N TYR A 505 13.73 -3.42 -4.41
CA TYR A 505 12.36 -3.52 -4.90
C TYR A 505 12.30 -3.09 -6.37
N TYR A 506 11.88 -3.98 -7.27
CA TYR A 506 11.96 -3.76 -8.72
C TYR A 506 10.85 -4.49 -9.49
N ARG A 507 10.44 -3.94 -10.64
CA ARG A 507 9.49 -4.61 -11.53
C ARG A 507 10.15 -5.82 -12.19
N ASN A 508 9.49 -6.96 -12.16
CA ASN A 508 10.05 -8.24 -12.58
C ASN A 508 9.46 -8.75 -13.91
N GLY A 509 9.84 -9.97 -14.29
CA GLY A 509 9.44 -10.65 -15.52
C GLY A 509 8.18 -11.51 -15.42
N PHE A 510 7.43 -11.45 -14.32
CA PHE A 510 6.22 -12.26 -14.10
C PHE A 510 4.96 -11.44 -14.39
N ARG A 511 3.98 -12.05 -15.06
CA ARG A 511 2.72 -11.42 -15.46
C ARG A 511 1.71 -11.43 -14.32
N HIS A 512 1.00 -10.33 -14.15
CA HIS A 512 -0.21 -10.25 -13.33
C HIS A 512 -1.37 -11.02 -13.97
N THR A 513 -2.03 -11.89 -13.21
CA THR A 513 -3.05 -12.81 -13.75
C THR A 513 -4.25 -12.11 -14.37
N VAL A 514 -4.62 -10.91 -13.89
CA VAL A 514 -5.80 -10.16 -14.34
C VAL A 514 -5.46 -8.92 -15.20
N ALA A 515 -4.18 -8.52 -15.28
CA ALA A 515 -3.78 -7.31 -15.96
C ALA A 515 -2.56 -7.58 -16.85
N ASP A 516 -2.46 -6.95 -18.03
CA ASP A 516 -1.26 -7.01 -18.90
C ASP A 516 -0.10 -6.18 -18.32
N GLN A 517 0.20 -6.39 -17.03
CA GLN A 517 1.21 -5.72 -16.23
C GLN A 517 2.11 -6.76 -15.59
N SER A 518 3.30 -6.32 -15.17
CA SER A 518 4.26 -7.20 -14.49
C SER A 518 4.15 -7.01 -12.98
N TYR A 519 4.36 -8.08 -12.24
CA TYR A 519 4.56 -8.00 -10.80
C TYR A 519 5.86 -7.25 -10.45
N TRP A 520 5.97 -6.92 -9.18
CA TRP A 520 7.15 -6.40 -8.53
C TRP A 520 7.77 -7.48 -7.65
N SER A 521 9.09 -7.37 -7.50
CA SER A 521 9.87 -8.23 -6.63
C SER A 521 10.50 -7.45 -5.49
N LEU A 522 10.37 -7.97 -4.27
CA LEU A 522 11.23 -7.62 -3.15
C LEU A 522 12.31 -8.69 -3.03
N SER A 523 13.57 -8.30 -3.19
CA SER A 523 14.72 -9.17 -2.96
C SER A 523 15.50 -8.71 -1.74
N PHE A 524 15.91 -9.65 -0.89
CA PHE A 524 16.78 -9.38 0.27
C PHE A 524 17.65 -10.61 0.59
N THR A 525 18.79 -10.35 1.20
CA THR A 525 19.79 -11.36 1.52
C THR A 525 19.99 -11.48 3.02
N LEU A 526 19.93 -12.70 3.56
CA LEU A 526 20.10 -12.99 4.99
C LEU A 526 21.25 -13.95 5.26
N ARG A 527 21.77 -13.87 6.48
CA ARG A 527 22.66 -14.86 7.09
C ARG A 527 22.05 -15.31 8.41
N PHE A 528 22.10 -16.61 8.67
CA PHE A 528 21.59 -17.19 9.91
C PHE A 528 22.78 -17.59 10.77
N PRO A 529 22.96 -17.02 11.97
CA PRO A 529 24.18 -17.22 12.75
C PRO A 529 24.30 -18.60 13.41
N TYR A 530 23.24 -19.40 13.41
CA TYR A 530 23.22 -20.72 14.05
C TYR A 530 22.83 -21.82 13.05
N ASP A 531 23.51 -22.96 13.10
CA ASP A 531 23.10 -24.16 12.36
C ASP A 531 21.72 -24.65 12.84
N ASN A 532 20.89 -25.16 11.93
CA ASN A 532 19.59 -25.78 12.22
C ASN A 532 18.70 -24.91 13.13
N ASP A 533 18.76 -23.60 12.94
CA ASP A 533 17.90 -22.66 13.64
C ASP A 533 16.48 -22.71 13.10
N VAL A 534 15.53 -22.30 13.93
CA VAL A 534 14.18 -21.99 13.50
C VAL A 534 14.09 -20.46 13.45
N VAL A 535 13.94 -19.94 12.24
CA VAL A 535 13.93 -18.50 11.99
C VAL A 535 12.57 -18.10 11.47
N TYR A 536 12.00 -17.04 12.02
CA TYR A 536 10.78 -16.44 11.51
C TYR A 536 11.13 -15.13 10.80
N ILE A 537 10.50 -14.88 9.66
CA ILE A 537 10.70 -13.68 8.86
C ILE A 537 9.34 -13.04 8.62
N ALA A 538 9.21 -11.74 8.93
CA ALA A 538 7.98 -11.00 8.72
C ALA A 538 8.21 -9.65 8.01
N TYR A 539 7.16 -9.16 7.34
CA TYR A 539 7.13 -7.86 6.67
C TYR A 539 7.39 -6.73 7.66
N HIS A 540 6.79 -6.83 8.84
CA HIS A 540 6.95 -5.93 9.97
C HIS A 540 6.64 -6.68 11.28
N TYR A 541 6.80 -6.06 12.46
CA TYR A 541 6.53 -6.68 13.75
C TYR A 541 5.09 -7.23 13.83
N PRO A 542 4.89 -8.55 13.92
CA PRO A 542 3.54 -9.11 14.01
C PRO A 542 2.81 -8.65 15.28
N TYR A 543 1.49 -8.60 15.19
CA TYR A 543 0.60 -8.45 16.34
C TYR A 543 -0.69 -9.21 15.98
N THR A 544 -0.78 -10.43 16.51
CA THR A 544 -1.82 -11.42 16.20
C THR A 544 -3.12 -11.14 16.95
N TYR A 545 -4.23 -11.73 16.53
CA TYR A 545 -5.50 -11.62 17.24
C TYR A 545 -5.43 -12.35 18.59
N SER A 546 -4.81 -13.53 18.66
CA SER A 546 -4.60 -14.23 19.94
C SER A 546 -3.74 -13.41 20.91
N GLN A 547 -2.78 -12.64 20.38
CA GLN A 547 -1.99 -11.69 21.17
C GLN A 547 -2.86 -10.57 21.74
N LEU A 548 -3.76 -9.98 20.92
CA LEU A 548 -4.74 -8.98 21.38
C LEU A 548 -5.60 -9.53 22.52
N MET A 549 -6.20 -10.70 22.33
CA MET A 549 -7.09 -11.32 23.32
C MET A 549 -6.34 -11.60 24.64
N THR A 550 -5.09 -12.03 24.54
CA THR A 550 -4.22 -12.23 25.71
C THR A 550 -3.90 -10.93 26.42
N ASP A 551 -3.58 -9.86 25.68
CA ASP A 551 -3.35 -8.53 26.23
C ASP A 551 -4.61 -8.01 26.94
N VAL A 552 -5.78 -8.10 26.32
CA VAL A 552 -7.07 -7.67 26.89
C VAL A 552 -7.36 -8.39 28.21
N LEU A 553 -7.23 -9.72 28.25
CA LEU A 553 -7.45 -10.48 29.49
C LEU A 553 -6.40 -10.13 30.56
N THR A 554 -5.15 -9.89 30.15
CA THR A 554 -4.08 -9.47 31.08
C THR A 554 -4.41 -8.11 31.68
N TRP A 555 -4.88 -7.15 30.89
CA TRP A 555 -5.29 -5.83 31.37
C TRP A 555 -6.50 -5.93 32.30
N GLN A 556 -7.52 -6.72 31.95
CA GLN A 556 -8.71 -6.90 32.80
C GLN A 556 -8.38 -7.50 34.18
N ARG A 557 -7.31 -8.30 34.28
CA ARG A 557 -6.82 -8.91 35.54
C ARG A 557 -5.81 -8.05 36.30
N SER A 558 -5.30 -6.98 35.68
CA SER A 558 -4.29 -6.14 36.29
C SER A 558 -4.91 -5.19 37.32
N ILE A 559 -4.25 -5.01 38.46
CA ILE A 559 -4.63 -4.00 39.46
C ILE A 559 -4.03 -2.67 39.00
N PHE A 560 -4.88 -1.73 38.59
CA PHE A 560 -4.48 -0.36 38.27
C PHE A 560 -4.67 0.57 39.49
N PRO A 561 -3.94 1.68 39.61
CA PRO A 561 -4.15 2.65 40.68
C PRO A 561 -5.58 3.23 40.63
N HIS A 562 -6.32 3.14 41.75
CA HIS A 562 -7.69 3.60 42.01
C HIS A 562 -8.86 2.76 41.39
N LYS A 563 -9.74 2.27 42.30
CA LYS A 563 -11.06 1.61 42.17
C LYS A 563 -11.22 0.40 41.22
N ASP A 564 -12.01 -0.57 41.67
CA ASP A 564 -12.54 -1.66 40.85
C ASP A 564 -13.35 -1.09 39.66
N ASP A 565 -13.29 -1.75 38.49
CA ASP A 565 -14.06 -1.48 37.25
C ASP A 565 -13.64 -0.33 36.29
N ARG A 566 -12.35 0.06 36.24
CA ARG A 566 -11.87 1.03 35.21
C ARG A 566 -11.94 0.54 33.77
N LEU A 567 -11.72 -0.76 33.53
CA LEU A 567 -11.75 -1.37 32.20
C LEU A 567 -12.92 -2.35 32.13
N ARG A 568 -13.92 -2.02 31.31
CA ARG A 568 -14.95 -2.96 30.90
C ARG A 568 -14.65 -3.48 29.50
N VAL A 569 -14.73 -4.80 29.35
CA VAL A 569 -14.59 -5.50 28.07
C VAL A 569 -15.94 -6.08 27.71
N ALA A 570 -16.37 -5.86 26.48
CA ALA A 570 -17.56 -6.48 25.91
C ALA A 570 -17.23 -7.05 24.53
N THR A 571 -18.10 -7.91 24.02
CA THR A 571 -18.05 -8.35 22.62
C THR A 571 -18.97 -7.45 21.77
N LEU A 572 -18.42 -6.69 20.82
CA LEU A 572 -19.20 -5.84 19.90
C LEU A 572 -20.06 -6.70 18.98
N CYS A 573 -19.43 -7.69 18.35
CA CYS A 573 -20.04 -8.62 17.42
C CYS A 573 -19.12 -9.82 17.20
N ARG A 574 -19.51 -10.74 16.32
CA ARG A 574 -18.63 -11.80 15.81
C ARG A 574 -18.22 -11.49 14.37
N SER A 575 -16.96 -11.75 14.04
CA SER A 575 -16.40 -11.67 12.70
C SER A 575 -17.03 -12.73 11.77
N PRO A 576 -16.79 -12.70 10.44
CA PRO A 576 -17.26 -13.74 9.52
C PRO A 576 -16.93 -15.20 9.93
N CYS A 577 -15.74 -15.48 10.47
CA CYS A 577 -15.36 -16.78 11.02
C CYS A 577 -15.93 -17.04 12.43
N GLY A 578 -16.65 -16.08 13.02
CA GLY A 578 -17.26 -16.21 14.32
C GLY A 578 -16.33 -15.89 15.49
N ASN A 579 -15.22 -15.18 15.26
CA ASN A 579 -14.31 -14.71 16.30
C ASN A 579 -14.92 -13.47 16.99
N PRO A 580 -14.90 -13.36 18.33
CA PRO A 580 -15.42 -12.18 19.02
C PRO A 580 -14.57 -10.94 18.72
N VAL A 581 -15.23 -9.83 18.39
CA VAL A 581 -14.59 -8.52 18.19
C VAL A 581 -14.66 -7.75 19.51
N PRO A 582 -13.52 -7.52 20.20
CA PRO A 582 -13.53 -6.86 21.50
C PRO A 582 -13.89 -5.37 21.39
N LEU A 583 -14.71 -4.91 22.33
CA LEU A 583 -15.00 -3.51 22.63
C LEU A 583 -14.48 -3.22 24.04
N LEU A 584 -13.59 -2.24 24.16
CA LEU A 584 -13.02 -1.83 25.44
C LEU A 584 -13.60 -0.47 25.81
N LEU A 585 -14.09 -0.38 27.04
CA LEU A 585 -14.59 0.86 27.64
C LEU A 585 -13.70 1.18 28.85
N ILE A 586 -12.98 2.30 28.78
CA ILE A 586 -12.05 2.72 29.83
C ILE A 586 -12.59 3.99 30.50
N ASP A 587 -12.62 3.99 31.83
CA ASP A 587 -13.11 5.09 32.68
C ASP A 587 -14.56 5.50 32.37
N TYR A 588 -15.36 4.56 31.83
CA TYR A 588 -16.76 4.78 31.51
C TYR A 588 -17.65 4.61 32.77
N LYS A 589 -18.25 5.70 33.24
CA LYS A 589 -19.08 5.75 34.46
C LYS A 589 -20.57 5.96 34.20
N GLY A 590 -21.08 5.51 33.05
CA GLY A 590 -22.49 5.65 32.67
C GLY A 590 -22.83 6.91 31.89
N ASP A 591 -21.84 7.74 31.53
CA ASP A 591 -22.00 8.87 30.62
C ASP A 591 -21.07 8.72 29.41
N ALA A 592 -21.63 8.77 28.20
CA ALA A 592 -20.88 8.73 26.95
C ALA A 592 -20.54 10.12 26.41
N LYS A 593 -21.05 11.19 27.03
CA LYS A 593 -20.73 12.57 26.66
C LYS A 593 -19.23 12.78 26.77
N SER A 594 -18.73 13.52 25.79
CA SER A 594 -17.32 13.83 25.67
C SER A 594 -16.41 12.61 25.48
N SER A 595 -16.94 11.45 25.09
CA SER A 595 -16.11 10.26 24.86
C SER A 595 -15.12 10.43 23.70
N CYS A 596 -13.97 9.77 23.81
CA CYS A 596 -13.01 9.60 22.72
C CYS A 596 -13.14 8.20 22.14
N VAL A 597 -13.30 8.08 20.83
CA VAL A 597 -13.38 6.79 20.13
C VAL A 597 -12.10 6.51 19.37
N PHE A 598 -11.49 5.35 19.64
CA PHE A 598 -10.31 4.88 18.92
C PHE A 598 -10.57 3.55 18.22
N MET A 599 -10.18 3.47 16.96
CA MET A 599 -10.31 2.26 16.14
C MET A 599 -8.98 1.97 15.48
N SER A 600 -8.68 0.69 15.23
CA SER A 600 -7.43 0.30 14.60
C SER A 600 -7.57 -0.98 13.79
N ARG A 601 -6.58 -1.21 12.92
CA ARG A 601 -6.37 -2.49 12.22
C ARG A 601 -7.54 -2.92 11.34
N VAL A 602 -8.19 -1.96 10.67
CA VAL A 602 -9.17 -2.25 9.61
C VAL A 602 -8.50 -2.85 8.38
N HIS A 603 -7.23 -2.52 8.15
CA HIS A 603 -6.37 -3.24 7.21
C HIS A 603 -5.46 -4.21 8.00
N PRO A 604 -5.52 -5.52 7.72
CA PRO A 604 -4.89 -6.53 8.57
C PRO A 604 -3.35 -6.49 8.54
N GLY A 605 -2.76 -6.14 7.39
CA GLY A 605 -1.30 -6.08 7.21
C GLY A 605 -0.61 -4.90 7.89
N GLU A 606 -1.37 -3.95 8.45
CA GLU A 606 -0.86 -2.73 9.08
C GLU A 606 -0.61 -2.94 10.58
N SER A 607 0.29 -3.87 10.91
CA SER A 607 0.50 -4.33 12.30
C SER A 607 1.00 -3.28 13.27
N ASN A 608 1.69 -2.27 12.77
CA ASN A 608 2.12 -1.12 13.55
C ASN A 608 0.94 -0.36 14.19
N SER A 609 -0.24 -0.32 13.53
CA SER A 609 -1.43 0.34 14.09
C SER A 609 -1.92 -0.30 15.41
N SER A 610 -1.76 -1.63 15.57
CA SER A 610 -2.06 -2.31 16.85
C SER A 610 -1.02 -2.03 17.93
N TRP A 611 0.25 -1.82 17.56
CA TRP A 611 1.27 -1.39 18.52
C TRP A 611 1.02 0.05 19.01
N VAL A 612 0.56 0.95 18.14
CA VAL A 612 0.11 2.30 18.53
C VAL A 612 -1.09 2.21 19.48
N MET A 613 -2.12 1.45 19.10
CA MET A 613 -3.31 1.19 19.93
C MET A 613 -2.95 0.62 21.30
N ARG A 614 -2.00 -0.33 21.35
CA ARG A 614 -1.50 -0.90 22.61
C ARG A 614 -0.84 0.14 23.50
N GLY A 615 -0.05 1.05 22.93
CA GLY A 615 0.55 2.16 23.68
C GLY A 615 -0.51 3.06 24.29
N LEU A 616 -1.54 3.39 23.50
CA LEU A 616 -2.68 4.18 23.93
C LEU A 616 -3.39 3.53 25.13
N ILE A 617 -3.78 2.26 25.01
CA ILE A 617 -4.52 1.53 26.06
C ILE A 617 -3.69 1.41 27.35
N ILE A 618 -2.42 1.01 27.24
CA ILE A 618 -1.56 0.86 28.42
C ILE A 618 -1.42 2.19 29.16
N THR A 619 -1.23 3.29 28.42
CA THR A 619 -1.13 4.62 29.02
C THR A 619 -2.43 5.07 29.67
N ALA A 620 -3.58 4.83 29.03
CA ALA A 620 -4.88 5.12 29.64
C ALA A 620 -5.07 4.40 30.99
N LEU A 621 -4.75 3.10 31.04
CA LEU A 621 -4.91 2.29 32.25
C LEU A 621 -3.88 2.61 33.34
N GLN A 622 -2.67 3.05 32.96
CA GLN A 622 -1.62 3.42 33.92
C GLN A 622 -1.76 4.85 34.46
N ASN A 623 -2.35 5.76 33.69
CA ASN A 623 -2.47 7.15 34.09
C ASN A 623 -3.35 7.28 35.34
N VAL A 624 -2.83 8.02 36.31
CA VAL A 624 -3.52 8.46 37.54
C VAL A 624 -4.05 9.86 37.25
N VAL A 625 -5.08 9.98 36.42
CA VAL A 625 -5.77 11.26 36.25
C VAL A 625 -6.86 11.33 37.33
N ASP A 626 -6.97 12.46 38.04
CA ASP A 626 -8.10 12.71 38.93
C ASP A 626 -9.41 12.52 38.14
N SER A 627 -10.12 11.45 38.48
CA SER A 627 -11.05 10.73 37.59
C SER A 627 -12.35 11.46 37.20
N GLU A 628 -12.48 12.75 37.50
CA GLU A 628 -13.69 13.54 37.23
C GLU A 628 -13.61 14.36 35.94
N GLN A 629 -12.41 14.54 35.36
CA GLN A 629 -12.21 15.36 34.15
C GLN A 629 -11.73 14.57 32.92
N ALA A 630 -11.53 13.26 33.02
CA ALA A 630 -11.05 12.44 31.91
C ALA A 630 -12.21 12.00 30.99
N HIS A 631 -12.01 12.14 29.68
CA HIS A 631 -12.95 11.64 28.67
C HIS A 631 -13.03 10.11 28.69
N PRO A 632 -14.24 9.51 28.77
CA PRO A 632 -14.41 8.07 28.63
C PRO A 632 -13.87 7.58 27.28
N LEU A 633 -13.16 6.45 27.26
CA LEU A 633 -12.61 5.89 26.02
C LEU A 633 -13.47 4.74 25.52
N VAL A 634 -13.81 4.77 24.23
CA VAL A 634 -14.48 3.68 23.51
C VAL A 634 -13.51 3.15 22.46
N ILE A 635 -13.03 1.93 22.65
CA ILE A 635 -11.89 1.41 21.89
C ILE A 635 -12.27 0.12 21.15
N LEU A 636 -12.05 0.12 19.83
CA LEU A 636 -12.12 -1.04 18.94
C LEU A 636 -10.70 -1.37 18.45
N PRO A 637 -9.96 -2.22 19.18
CA PRO A 637 -8.52 -2.37 18.97
C PRO A 637 -8.14 -3.12 17.68
N MET A 638 -9.08 -3.87 17.08
CA MET A 638 -8.88 -4.58 15.82
C MET A 638 -10.20 -4.79 15.09
N LEU A 639 -10.42 -4.04 14.01
CA LEU A 639 -11.64 -4.15 13.20
C LEU A 639 -11.61 -5.35 12.24
N ASN A 640 -10.45 -5.73 11.70
CA ASN A 640 -10.34 -6.84 10.74
C ASN A 640 -9.64 -8.05 11.38
N VAL A 641 -10.38 -8.72 12.27
CA VAL A 641 -9.91 -9.91 13.00
C VAL A 641 -9.55 -11.04 12.04
N ASP A 642 -10.47 -11.40 11.14
CA ASP A 642 -10.27 -12.59 10.30
C ASP A 642 -9.20 -12.36 9.23
N GLY A 643 -9.12 -11.16 8.64
CA GLY A 643 -8.02 -10.81 7.75
C GLY A 643 -6.67 -10.92 8.47
N THR A 644 -6.59 -10.51 9.75
CA THR A 644 -5.37 -10.61 10.56
C THR A 644 -5.00 -12.07 10.83
N VAL A 645 -5.99 -12.90 11.20
CA VAL A 645 -5.81 -14.34 11.44
C VAL A 645 -5.24 -15.05 10.21
N HIS A 646 -5.68 -14.68 9.00
CA HIS A 646 -5.26 -15.31 7.74
C HIS A 646 -4.04 -14.67 7.07
N GLY A 647 -3.40 -13.69 7.71
CA GLY A 647 -2.24 -13.00 7.13
C GLY A 647 -2.58 -12.23 5.84
N CYS A 648 -3.80 -11.72 5.74
CA CYS A 648 -4.19 -10.81 4.65
C CYS A 648 -3.48 -9.45 4.82
N SER A 649 -3.39 -8.72 3.72
CA SER A 649 -2.73 -7.41 3.67
C SER A 649 -3.72 -6.27 3.83
N ARG A 650 -4.90 -6.35 3.20
CA ARG A 650 -5.77 -5.18 2.97
C ARG A 650 -7.26 -5.42 3.19
N THR A 651 -7.79 -6.59 2.83
CA THR A 651 -9.24 -6.86 2.82
C THR A 651 -9.68 -7.85 3.89
N GLU A 652 -10.97 -7.89 4.17
CA GLU A 652 -11.61 -8.99 4.91
C GLU A 652 -11.81 -10.21 3.97
N LEU A 653 -12.32 -11.32 4.51
CA LEU A 653 -12.51 -12.59 3.80
C LEU A 653 -13.43 -12.49 2.58
N SER A 654 -14.32 -11.49 2.51
CA SER A 654 -15.18 -11.25 1.34
C SER A 654 -14.45 -10.55 0.18
N ASN A 655 -13.14 -10.35 0.27
CA ASN A 655 -12.32 -9.59 -0.70
C ASN A 655 -12.74 -8.11 -0.82
N GLU A 656 -13.26 -7.54 0.28
CA GLU A 656 -13.70 -6.15 0.37
C GLU A 656 -12.83 -5.33 1.31
N ASP A 657 -12.55 -4.10 0.90
CA ASP A 657 -11.91 -3.10 1.74
C ASP A 657 -12.91 -2.55 2.76
N LEU A 658 -12.77 -2.95 4.01
CA LEU A 658 -13.64 -2.52 5.11
C LEU A 658 -13.67 -0.99 5.30
N ASN A 659 -12.58 -0.29 4.99
CA ASN A 659 -12.53 1.17 5.05
C ASN A 659 -13.16 1.84 3.80
N ARG A 660 -13.90 1.10 2.98
CA ARG A 660 -14.80 1.63 1.93
C ARG A 660 -16.26 1.26 2.15
N ARG A 661 -16.58 0.70 3.32
CA ARG A 661 -17.91 0.15 3.62
C ARG A 661 -18.67 0.92 4.70
N TRP A 662 -18.15 2.03 5.21
CA TRP A 662 -18.76 2.73 6.34
C TRP A 662 -20.08 3.42 6.01
N LEU A 663 -20.31 3.83 4.76
CA LEU A 663 -21.55 4.52 4.40
C LEU A 663 -22.76 3.58 4.47
N THR A 664 -22.67 2.42 3.83
CA THR A 664 -23.70 1.37 3.81
C THR A 664 -23.08 -0.01 4.06
N PRO A 665 -22.66 -0.31 5.30
CA PRO A 665 -22.11 -1.62 5.63
C PRO A 665 -23.21 -2.68 5.58
N ASP A 666 -22.80 -3.92 5.32
CA ASP A 666 -23.71 -5.07 5.24
C ASP A 666 -23.51 -5.93 6.50
N LEU A 667 -24.61 -6.35 7.13
CA LEU A 667 -24.59 -7.09 8.39
C LEU A 667 -23.80 -8.40 8.29
N HIS A 668 -23.86 -9.11 7.16
CA HIS A 668 -23.26 -10.43 7.03
C HIS A 668 -21.89 -10.40 6.37
N ARG A 669 -21.66 -9.47 5.44
CA ARG A 669 -20.37 -9.32 4.73
C ARG A 669 -19.38 -8.45 5.48
N HIS A 670 -19.87 -7.47 6.24
CA HIS A 670 -19.07 -6.48 6.95
C HIS A 670 -19.50 -6.36 8.43
N PRO A 671 -19.72 -7.46 9.17
CA PRO A 671 -20.33 -7.42 10.50
C PRO A 671 -19.59 -6.45 11.44
N THR A 672 -18.26 -6.44 11.41
CA THR A 672 -17.46 -5.54 12.25
C THR A 672 -17.72 -4.06 11.94
N ILE A 673 -17.78 -3.67 10.67
CA ILE A 673 -18.06 -2.27 10.28
C ILE A 673 -19.54 -1.94 10.49
N TYR A 674 -20.44 -2.89 10.26
CA TYR A 674 -21.86 -2.74 10.53
C TYR A 674 -22.07 -2.38 12.01
N HIS A 675 -21.56 -3.20 12.93
CA HIS A 675 -21.74 -2.98 14.35
C HIS A 675 -20.93 -1.80 14.88
N ALA A 676 -19.71 -1.53 14.38
CA ALA A 676 -18.95 -0.34 14.76
C ALA A 676 -19.66 0.96 14.36
N LYS A 677 -20.21 1.03 13.15
CA LYS A 677 -21.05 2.16 12.72
C LYS A 677 -22.33 2.25 13.57
N GLY A 678 -22.95 1.12 13.89
CA GLY A 678 -24.13 1.05 14.75
C GLY A 678 -23.89 1.60 16.15
N LEU A 679 -22.75 1.26 16.75
CA LEU A 679 -22.30 1.81 18.03
C LEU A 679 -22.17 3.34 17.97
N LEU A 680 -21.50 3.87 16.93
CA LEU A 680 -21.36 5.32 16.73
C LEU A 680 -22.71 6.01 16.48
N GLU A 681 -23.59 5.41 15.68
CA GLU A 681 -24.95 5.91 15.44
C GLU A 681 -25.76 5.94 16.74
N PHE A 682 -25.65 4.91 17.59
CA PHE A 682 -26.31 4.86 18.88
C PHE A 682 -25.82 5.98 19.81
N MET A 683 -24.50 6.15 19.93
CA MET A 683 -23.90 7.23 20.72
C MET A 683 -24.38 8.61 20.24
N CYS A 684 -24.31 8.87 18.93
CA CYS A 684 -24.61 10.20 18.38
C CYS A 684 -26.11 10.52 18.33
N ARG A 685 -26.99 9.51 18.11
CA ARG A 685 -28.41 9.74 17.79
C ARG A 685 -29.37 9.33 18.90
N ILE A 686 -28.99 8.37 19.74
CA ILE A 686 -29.84 7.86 20.83
C ILE A 686 -29.39 8.43 22.17
N LEU A 687 -28.08 8.40 22.45
CA LEU A 687 -27.53 8.97 23.67
C LEU A 687 -27.33 10.49 23.60
N ASP A 688 -27.41 11.08 22.39
CA ASP A 688 -27.04 12.48 22.12
C ASP A 688 -25.64 12.82 22.67
N ALA A 689 -24.73 11.85 22.54
CA ALA A 689 -23.39 11.85 23.10
C ALA A 689 -22.38 11.69 21.97
N LYS A 690 -22.24 12.75 21.16
CA LYS A 690 -21.26 12.77 20.07
C LYS A 690 -19.84 12.72 20.65
N PRO A 691 -18.98 11.82 20.14
CA PRO A 691 -17.57 11.79 20.55
C PRO A 691 -16.87 13.14 20.33
N VAL A 692 -15.99 13.52 21.26
CA VAL A 692 -15.09 14.69 21.06
C VAL A 692 -13.98 14.40 20.08
N LEU A 693 -13.65 13.12 19.89
CA LEU A 693 -12.65 12.62 18.97
C LEU A 693 -13.06 11.25 18.42
N LEU A 694 -12.94 11.07 17.11
CA LEU A 694 -12.94 9.76 16.44
C LEU A 694 -11.62 9.59 15.70
N CYS A 695 -10.79 8.65 16.13
CA CYS A 695 -9.50 8.38 15.50
C CYS A 695 -9.40 6.94 15.00
N ASP A 696 -9.23 6.79 13.69
CA ASP A 696 -9.01 5.51 13.00
C ASP A 696 -7.52 5.35 12.67
N MET A 697 -6.85 4.35 13.25
CA MET A 697 -5.39 4.17 13.18
C MET A 697 -4.97 3.18 12.09
N HIS A 698 -4.03 3.62 11.25
CA HIS A 698 -3.54 2.93 10.05
C HIS A 698 -2.01 2.91 9.99
N GLY A 699 -1.49 2.11 9.07
CA GLY A 699 -0.07 2.00 8.75
C GLY A 699 0.26 2.43 7.33
N HIS A 700 1.25 3.31 7.17
CA HIS A 700 1.64 3.83 5.86
C HIS A 700 2.92 3.16 5.32
N SER A 701 2.81 2.51 4.15
CA SER A 701 3.90 1.71 3.55
C SER A 701 4.85 2.48 2.63
N ARG A 702 4.60 3.79 2.42
CA ARG A 702 5.28 4.64 1.42
C ARG A 702 5.84 5.97 1.94
N ARG A 703 5.47 6.35 3.16
CA ARG A 703 5.84 7.62 3.81
C ARG A 703 6.48 7.34 5.15
N PHE A 704 7.40 8.19 5.54
CA PHE A 704 8.01 8.19 6.87
C PHE A 704 7.14 8.99 7.85
N ASN A 705 7.46 8.87 9.14
CA ASN A 705 6.84 9.61 10.25
C ASN A 705 5.40 9.17 10.58
N ALA A 706 4.78 9.88 11.52
CA ALA A 706 3.35 9.81 11.80
C ALA A 706 2.66 11.11 11.35
N PHE A 707 1.47 11.02 10.80
CA PHE A 707 0.70 12.19 10.33
C PHE A 707 -0.80 11.84 10.33
N VAL A 708 -1.67 12.84 10.13
CA VAL A 708 -3.12 12.60 10.10
C VAL A 708 -3.76 13.08 8.81
N TYR A 709 -4.82 12.38 8.44
CA TYR A 709 -5.82 12.90 7.54
C TYR A 709 -7.07 13.32 8.32
N GLY A 710 -7.60 14.51 8.05
CA GLY A 710 -8.81 15.06 8.66
C GLY A 710 -9.88 15.39 7.64
N CYS A 711 -10.87 16.18 8.06
CA CYS A 711 -11.92 16.69 7.17
C CYS A 711 -12.04 18.20 7.34
N LYS A 712 -12.03 18.94 6.24
CA LYS A 712 -12.31 20.37 6.22
C LYS A 712 -13.36 20.67 5.15
N ALA A 713 -14.48 21.26 5.58
CA ALA A 713 -15.59 21.62 4.69
C ALA A 713 -15.13 22.38 3.44
N SER A 714 -14.32 23.43 3.61
CA SER A 714 -13.82 24.26 2.51
C SER A 714 -12.87 23.53 1.53
N GLN A 715 -12.41 22.33 1.87
CA GLN A 715 -11.57 21.46 1.04
C GLN A 715 -12.32 20.21 0.59
N SER A 716 -13.65 20.20 0.71
CA SER A 716 -14.48 19.10 0.23
C SER A 716 -14.79 19.23 -1.25
N TRP A 717 -14.77 18.10 -1.95
CA TRP A 717 -15.27 18.00 -3.31
C TRP A 717 -16.79 18.22 -3.39
N CYS A 718 -17.53 17.99 -2.30
CA CYS A 718 -18.99 18.10 -2.23
C CYS A 718 -19.41 19.52 -1.80
N PRO A 719 -20.14 20.27 -2.64
CA PRO A 719 -20.56 21.64 -2.31
C PRO A 719 -21.48 21.74 -1.09
N ASP A 720 -22.28 20.70 -0.81
CA ASP A 720 -23.21 20.69 0.33
C ASP A 720 -22.47 20.80 1.66
N ASP A 721 -21.26 20.23 1.74
CA ASP A 721 -20.40 20.30 2.92
C ASP A 721 -19.97 21.74 3.23
N TRP A 722 -19.88 22.63 2.23
CA TRP A 722 -19.41 24.01 2.39
C TRP A 722 -20.40 24.88 3.15
N SER A 723 -21.69 24.55 3.04
CA SER A 723 -22.79 25.25 3.70
C SER A 723 -22.91 24.94 5.20
N GLN A 724 -22.23 23.89 5.69
CA GLN A 724 -22.32 23.48 7.09
C GLN A 724 -21.59 24.43 8.07
N MET A 725 -20.94 25.48 7.57
CA MET A 725 -20.19 26.41 8.43
C MET A 725 -21.05 27.43 9.18
N ASN A 726 -22.29 27.69 8.74
CA ASN A 726 -23.26 28.53 9.43
C ASN A 726 -24.66 28.08 8.97
N GLY A 727 -25.59 27.83 9.88
CA GLY A 727 -26.93 27.29 9.58
C GLY A 727 -27.89 28.14 8.71
N GLN A 728 -27.41 28.77 7.64
CA GLN A 728 -28.20 29.35 6.56
C GLN A 728 -27.44 29.15 5.24
N GLY A 729 -27.97 28.30 4.37
CA GLY A 729 -27.44 28.12 3.02
C GLY A 729 -27.61 29.39 2.20
N ASP A 730 -26.49 30.08 1.95
CA ASP A 730 -26.41 31.08 0.90
C ASP A 730 -25.49 30.58 -0.22
N HIS A 731 -26.08 30.32 -1.39
CA HIS A 731 -25.40 29.88 -2.61
C HIS A 731 -24.68 31.04 -3.34
N SER A 732 -24.65 32.25 -2.78
CA SER A 732 -24.07 33.44 -3.41
C SER A 732 -22.54 33.53 -3.34
N ALA A 733 -21.87 32.74 -2.50
CA ALA A 733 -20.40 32.79 -2.34
C ALA A 733 -19.59 32.15 -3.50
N MET A 734 -20.24 31.81 -4.62
CA MET A 734 -19.62 31.22 -5.80
C MET A 734 -19.02 32.27 -6.76
N GLU A 735 -19.46 33.54 -6.72
CA GLU A 735 -19.11 34.51 -7.78
C GLU A 735 -17.92 35.44 -7.47
N GLN A 736 -17.29 35.36 -6.31
CA GLN A 736 -16.16 36.26 -5.93
C GLN A 736 -14.84 35.54 -5.66
N LYS A 737 -14.47 34.53 -6.46
CA LYS A 737 -13.19 33.81 -6.32
C LYS A 737 -12.33 33.79 -7.58
N ASN A 738 -12.26 34.90 -8.31
CA ASN A 738 -11.28 35.04 -9.40
C ASN A 738 -10.32 36.22 -9.30
N ASP A 739 -10.45 37.13 -8.33
CA ASP A 739 -9.50 38.24 -8.18
C ASP A 739 -9.23 38.49 -6.70
N GLU A 740 -8.22 37.79 -6.16
CA GLU A 740 -7.20 38.31 -5.26
C GLU A 740 -6.42 37.12 -4.66
N ARG A 741 -5.14 37.06 -5.03
CA ARG A 741 -4.16 36.15 -4.45
C ARG A 741 -3.80 36.61 -3.05
N ASP A 742 -3.61 35.64 -2.17
CA ASP A 742 -2.59 35.59 -1.11
C ASP A 742 -2.40 36.88 -0.29
N ASN A 743 -2.99 36.91 0.91
CA ASN A 743 -2.27 37.09 2.18
C ASN A 743 -3.28 37.16 3.35
N ASP A 744 -2.97 36.45 4.44
CA ASP A 744 -3.50 36.68 5.80
C ASP A 744 -4.90 36.17 6.21
N VAL A 745 -5.23 34.92 5.85
CA VAL A 745 -5.83 34.03 6.86
C VAL A 745 -4.95 32.78 6.93
N ALA A 746 -3.91 32.85 7.76
CA ALA A 746 -3.17 31.66 8.18
C ALA A 746 -4.21 30.65 8.69
N ILE A 747 -4.41 29.57 7.95
CA ILE A 747 -5.28 28.47 8.37
C ILE A 747 -4.66 27.93 9.65
N SER A 748 -5.28 28.22 10.80
CA SER A 748 -4.85 27.61 12.04
C SER A 748 -5.01 26.10 11.90
N LEU A 749 -3.91 25.36 12.13
CA LEU A 749 -3.95 23.91 12.25
C LEU A 749 -4.96 23.52 13.34
N PRO A 750 -5.75 22.45 13.15
CA PRO A 750 -6.66 21.98 14.20
C PRO A 750 -5.90 21.73 15.50
N ASP A 751 -6.54 22.01 16.64
CA ASP A 751 -5.89 21.91 17.95
C ASP A 751 -5.33 20.53 18.23
N PHE A 752 -6.06 19.48 17.85
CA PHE A 752 -5.57 18.10 17.92
C PHE A 752 -4.21 17.91 17.24
N VAL A 753 -4.03 18.50 16.05
CA VAL A 753 -2.80 18.39 15.26
C VAL A 753 -1.67 19.19 15.88
N ARG A 754 -1.97 20.39 16.37
CA ARG A 754 -0.98 21.23 17.09
C ARG A 754 -0.51 20.57 18.38
N LEU A 755 -1.43 20.03 19.16
CA LEU A 755 -1.13 19.33 20.41
C LEU A 755 -0.32 18.06 20.14
N LEU A 756 -0.69 17.30 19.10
CA LEU A 756 0.05 16.10 18.72
C LEU A 756 1.46 16.42 18.21
N GLN A 757 1.63 17.49 17.43
CA GLN A 757 2.95 17.98 17.03
C GLN A 757 3.84 18.37 18.22
N ALA A 758 3.24 18.95 19.27
CA ALA A 758 3.96 19.31 20.48
C ALA A 758 4.38 18.08 21.32
N GLU A 759 3.54 17.05 21.38
CA GLU A 759 3.78 15.85 22.19
C GLU A 759 4.60 14.77 21.46
N LEU A 760 4.57 14.74 20.13
CA LEU A 760 5.18 13.70 19.31
C LEU A 760 6.23 14.31 18.36
N PRO A 761 7.53 14.26 18.72
CA PRO A 761 8.61 14.77 17.86
C PRO A 761 8.68 14.15 16.46
N LEU A 762 8.10 12.96 16.29
CA LEU A 762 8.06 12.19 15.05
C LEU A 762 6.83 12.50 14.20
N PHE A 763 6.04 13.50 14.59
CA PHE A 763 4.83 13.89 13.90
C PHE A 763 5.14 14.90 12.78
N ASP A 764 4.68 14.57 11.58
CA ASP A 764 4.95 15.34 10.38
C ASP A 764 3.70 16.10 9.93
N VAL A 765 3.65 17.37 10.34
CA VAL A 765 2.53 18.26 10.02
C VAL A 765 2.41 18.54 8.52
N ASP A 766 3.53 18.56 7.79
CA ASP A 766 3.56 18.86 6.35
C ASP A 766 2.92 17.74 5.52
N GLN A 767 2.88 16.52 6.08
CA GLN A 767 2.21 15.38 5.45
C GLN A 767 0.72 15.28 5.78
N CYS A 768 0.21 16.11 6.68
CA CYS A 768 -1.21 16.10 7.03
C CYS A 768 -2.07 16.66 5.89
N SER A 769 -3.25 16.07 5.66
CA SER A 769 -4.22 16.58 4.69
C SER A 769 -5.63 16.58 5.26
N PHE A 770 -6.42 17.60 4.95
CA PHE A 770 -7.81 17.74 5.39
C PHE A 770 -8.79 17.74 4.22
N GLU A 771 -8.29 17.37 3.04
CA GLU A 771 -9.09 17.24 1.84
C GLU A 771 -10.09 16.10 1.98
N VAL A 772 -11.31 16.35 1.49
CA VAL A 772 -12.38 15.36 1.44
C VAL A 772 -12.58 15.01 -0.02
N GLU A 773 -12.13 13.81 -0.40
CA GLU A 773 -12.13 13.31 -1.77
C GLU A 773 -13.33 12.39 -2.04
N LYS A 774 -13.80 12.37 -3.30
CA LYS A 774 -14.97 11.59 -3.71
C LYS A 774 -14.79 10.08 -3.59
N ASN A 775 -13.59 9.57 -3.83
CA ASN A 775 -13.25 8.15 -3.71
C ASN A 775 -13.09 7.69 -2.24
N ARG A 776 -13.06 8.62 -1.27
CA ARG A 776 -12.89 8.33 0.16
C ARG A 776 -14.16 8.52 0.99
N GLU A 777 -15.29 8.91 0.40
CA GLU A 777 -16.50 9.27 1.14
C GLU A 777 -17.05 8.18 2.05
N THR A 778 -16.76 6.92 1.71
CA THR A 778 -17.21 5.75 2.46
C THR A 778 -16.19 5.27 3.51
N THR A 779 -15.18 6.08 3.82
CA THR A 779 -14.22 5.83 4.91
C THR A 779 -14.80 6.20 6.27
N ALA A 780 -14.24 5.61 7.33
CA ALA A 780 -14.67 5.87 8.71
C ALA A 780 -14.65 7.37 9.05
N ARG A 781 -13.55 8.03 8.66
CA ARG A 781 -13.31 9.46 8.90
C ARG A 781 -14.42 10.33 8.32
N ILE A 782 -14.68 10.20 7.02
CA ILE A 782 -15.66 11.05 6.33
C ILE A 782 -17.09 10.71 6.76
N VAL A 783 -17.40 9.44 7.01
CA VAL A 783 -18.72 9.04 7.52
C VAL A 783 -18.95 9.58 8.93
N GLY A 784 -17.96 9.47 9.83
CA GLY A 784 -18.04 10.07 11.16
C GLY A 784 -18.29 11.58 11.12
N TRP A 785 -17.59 12.28 10.22
CA TRP A 785 -17.70 13.73 10.11
C TRP A 785 -19.02 14.17 9.48
N ARG A 786 -19.28 13.71 8.25
CA ARG A 786 -20.42 14.18 7.44
C ARG A 786 -21.74 13.60 7.90
N HIS A 787 -21.78 12.32 8.25
CA HIS A 787 -23.04 11.62 8.51
C HIS A 787 -23.40 11.56 10.00
N LEU A 788 -22.40 11.54 10.89
CA LEU A 788 -22.64 11.50 12.34
C LEU A 788 -22.42 12.86 13.02
N GLY A 789 -21.83 13.83 12.30
CA GLY A 789 -21.60 15.18 12.81
C GLY A 789 -20.57 15.23 13.93
N ILE A 790 -19.60 14.31 13.91
CA ILE A 790 -18.46 14.29 14.84
C ILE A 790 -17.41 15.27 14.30
N ASN A 791 -17.09 16.32 15.06
CA ASN A 791 -16.24 17.41 14.56
C ASN A 791 -14.79 16.98 14.33
N ASN A 792 -14.20 16.28 15.29
CA ASN A 792 -12.80 15.88 15.25
C ASN A 792 -12.68 14.42 14.82
N THR A 793 -12.65 14.19 13.52
CA THR A 793 -12.49 12.85 12.94
C THR A 793 -11.17 12.78 12.19
N TYR A 794 -10.32 11.83 12.55
CA TYR A 794 -9.00 11.69 11.96
C TYR A 794 -8.69 10.24 11.58
N THR A 795 -8.00 10.08 10.46
CA THR A 795 -7.21 8.88 10.16
C THR A 795 -5.79 9.16 10.61
N LEU A 796 -5.25 8.42 11.56
CA LEU A 796 -3.85 8.49 11.95
C LEU A 796 -3.05 7.50 11.12
N GLU A 797 -2.06 7.98 10.38
CA GLU A 797 -1.15 7.17 9.58
C GLU A 797 0.22 7.11 10.27
N CYS A 798 0.73 5.90 10.50
CA CYS A 798 2.06 5.71 11.06
C CYS A 798 2.95 4.88 10.12
N SER A 799 4.20 5.32 9.90
CA SER A 799 5.10 4.62 8.97
C SER A 799 5.40 3.17 9.37
N LEU A 800 5.39 2.27 8.40
CA LEU A 800 5.89 0.88 8.52
C LEU A 800 7.42 0.77 8.42
N ALA A 801 8.13 1.88 8.17
CA ALA A 801 9.60 1.89 8.17
C ALA A 801 10.15 2.65 9.39
N GLY A 802 9.88 3.94 9.49
CA GLY A 802 10.53 4.80 10.47
C GLY A 802 10.37 6.30 10.25
N SER A 803 11.32 7.08 10.77
CA SER A 803 11.36 8.54 10.64
C SER A 803 12.57 9.02 9.85
N ASN A 804 12.36 10.08 9.07
CA ASN A 804 13.40 10.84 8.39
C ASN A 804 13.69 12.21 9.04
N GLN A 805 13.07 12.52 10.20
CA GLN A 805 13.09 13.84 10.86
C GLN A 805 14.10 13.95 12.02
N HIS A 806 15.19 13.16 12.03
CA HIS A 806 16.20 13.22 13.11
C HIS A 806 17.53 13.90 12.69
N PRO A 807 17.71 15.22 12.86
CA PRO A 807 19.03 15.82 13.01
C PRO A 807 19.51 15.68 14.47
N PRO A 808 20.75 15.22 14.76
CA PRO A 808 21.88 14.96 13.85
C PRO A 808 22.12 13.48 13.48
N GLN A 809 21.27 12.54 13.89
CA GLN A 809 21.56 11.09 13.85
C GLN A 809 21.08 10.36 12.58
N GLY A 810 20.38 11.07 11.68
CA GLY A 810 19.91 10.55 10.39
C GLY A 810 18.65 9.68 10.50
N PRO A 811 18.10 9.20 9.38
CA PRO A 811 16.86 8.42 9.37
C PRO A 811 16.95 7.11 10.16
N LYS A 812 15.92 6.83 10.96
CA LYS A 812 15.84 5.67 11.87
C LYS A 812 14.61 4.83 11.61
N HIS A 813 14.70 3.54 11.85
CA HIS A 813 13.56 2.64 11.89
C HIS A 813 12.68 2.91 13.10
N PHE A 814 11.37 2.76 12.93
CA PHE A 814 10.47 2.56 14.05
C PHE A 814 10.59 1.11 14.55
N ASN A 815 10.65 1.00 15.86
CA ASN A 815 10.53 -0.24 16.61
C ASN A 815 9.20 -0.25 17.39
N THR A 816 8.92 -1.33 18.12
CA THR A 816 7.69 -1.43 18.92
C THR A 816 7.59 -0.33 19.96
N THR A 817 8.70 0.12 20.54
CA THR A 817 8.72 1.24 21.50
C THR A 817 8.33 2.55 20.84
N SER A 818 8.80 2.83 19.62
CA SER A 818 8.39 4.02 18.86
C SER A 818 6.86 4.06 18.67
N TYR A 819 6.24 2.93 18.33
CA TYR A 819 4.79 2.86 18.18
C TYR A 819 4.04 3.04 19.50
N LEU A 820 4.54 2.46 20.60
CA LEU A 820 3.98 2.69 21.93
C LEU A 820 4.05 4.17 22.33
N GLN A 821 5.13 4.88 21.96
CA GLN A 821 5.28 6.32 22.20
C GLN A 821 4.28 7.17 21.39
N VAL A 822 3.95 6.77 20.15
CA VAL A 822 2.87 7.41 19.39
C VAL A 822 1.54 7.27 20.13
N GLY A 823 1.22 6.06 20.63
CA GLY A 823 0.02 5.81 21.43
C GLY A 823 -0.03 6.62 22.74
N GLN A 824 1.12 6.72 23.42
CA GLN A 824 1.30 7.56 24.62
C GLN A 824 1.01 9.04 24.34
N ALA A 825 1.57 9.57 23.25
CA ALA A 825 1.35 10.96 22.84
C ALA A 825 -0.13 11.23 22.54
N LEU A 826 -0.81 10.32 21.83
CA LEU A 826 -2.25 10.43 21.58
C LEU A 826 -3.05 10.51 22.89
N MET A 827 -2.76 9.65 23.87
CA MET A 827 -3.46 9.73 25.16
C MET A 827 -3.27 11.07 25.87
N LYS A 828 -2.03 11.60 25.89
CA LYS A 828 -1.76 12.90 26.50
C LYS A 828 -2.52 14.03 25.83
N VAL A 829 -2.56 14.03 24.49
CA VAL A 829 -3.34 15.01 23.72
C VAL A 829 -4.82 14.88 24.05
N THR A 830 -5.34 13.66 24.17
CA THR A 830 -6.77 13.47 24.44
C THR A 830 -7.20 13.93 25.82
N SER A 831 -6.32 13.85 26.81
CA SER A 831 -6.60 14.38 28.15
C SER A 831 -6.62 15.90 28.24
N THR A 832 -6.25 16.61 27.16
CA THR A 832 -6.19 18.08 27.12
C THR A 832 -7.15 18.71 26.10
N MET A 833 -7.90 17.90 25.35
CA MET A 833 -8.97 18.39 24.48
C MET A 833 -10.20 18.66 25.34
N ASP A 834 -10.70 19.89 25.40
CA ASP A 834 -11.96 20.25 26.08
C ASP A 834 -13.15 20.33 25.10
#